data_AF-A0A182QYH8-F1
#
_entry.id   AF-A0A182QYH8-F1
#
_cell.length_a   1.000
_cell.length_b   1.000
_cell.length_c   1.000
_cell.angle_alpha   90.00
_cell.angle_beta   90.00
_cell.angle_gamma   90.00
#
_symmetry.space_group_name_H-M   'P 1'
#
loop_
_entity.id
_entity.type
_entity.pdbx_description
1 polymer ?
#
loop_
_entity_poly.entity_id
_entity_poly.type
_entity_poly.pdbx_seq_one_letter_code
_entity_poly.pdbx_strand_id
1 'polypeptide(L)'
;MDQIEESGEDSQAPESTFEDDLVPKEITDEFFEELCSKANLTVKDLQGNGQYGLAEDFQKLLITGQNLRQQLIEEQDRIAKMQDEVSAASGRVAQAMQLSQRDQDTIQTLKSEIQDAWKRADAAQTREQNVQEAMNQMREKLEKLHGESDRYGDRDDDVGSTMNKHKEGILRERDRLYVEVEELNRRLHTQRLKTDELEQKCSESETKVKELYKVLDETSNEAFRDKRQLESLQNQHAEVVYELASKTEEAKHFKTMAEANHKTTVQQSMQMAAIRTNLERIMTHNNLTQVKLAKAQADSDNMVQLKEKVTNELNTKVNILKLKEDENNKFRLENAKLLKTRELLQKRIQTVEATKEIISDQTEQMTLLDKHQKTLENEIKAHQASAQKLQTLMLKVEKDRDRNAEEVQNLSDRVEQLNEDLLYKQNQIGELREKLKESEAKLFQCQNMLEITRGERNIFERDLMTCSKESEGLKERLKNAIRTVDQLKEETANKVAELFKANKTIDKVEKEKQTLKSDIQSISIALQHSKSELSEKTNENVRLNKTLSDDATNMNRLKKQLEGAINEKDLVKVQLTQRVEEINNLTEKLNMLNMALDRGENQYRDRLDDIRLLKIEISNLRSQRNLLTRGLANTADMRQEVLQLNRVLNQERVKARALEDEMLTPMNVHRWRKLSGKDPEKMDLIVKVQTLQRRVLYQSVTVSEQEKTLQQSEKMYDALKEVVEKLPSHKVKERLSATQRALTARTKKLKALAAEIRIKELDCKSKDCTLEQLKQALLDTKKELVKEKREKIKLVENIRGHRSEGPMLARANSSSDIIVIRTTSQSAHHSASYRTLGSGFKAIC
;
A
#
# COMPACT_ATOMS: atom_id res chain seq x y z
N MET A 1 -34.58 31.46 6.13
CA MET A 1 -34.18 30.97 7.46
C MET A 1 -32.67 30.84 7.58
N ASP A 2 -31.93 31.91 7.85
CA ASP A 2 -32.09 33.32 7.44
C ASP A 2 -30.69 33.94 7.41
N GLN A 3 -30.42 34.75 6.39
CA GLN A 3 -29.22 35.59 6.37
C GLN A 3 -29.61 36.92 6.99
N ILE A 4 -29.19 37.14 8.23
CA ILE A 4 -29.25 38.46 8.87
C ILE A 4 -28.00 39.21 8.41
N GLU A 5 -28.22 40.27 7.64
CA GLU A 5 -27.19 41.26 7.32
C GLU A 5 -27.02 42.16 8.55
N GLU A 6 -25.79 42.33 9.03
CA GLU A 6 -25.48 43.26 10.11
C GLU A 6 -24.50 44.33 9.58
N SER A 7 -25.05 45.52 9.31
CA SER A 7 -24.38 46.61 8.60
C SER A 7 -23.55 47.49 9.56
N GLY A 8 -22.28 47.15 9.73
CA GLY A 8 -21.32 47.94 10.50
C GLY A 8 -20.72 49.12 9.74
N GLU A 9 -21.52 50.15 9.43
CA GLU A 9 -21.01 51.48 9.05
C GLU A 9 -20.93 52.39 10.28
N ASP A 10 -19.84 52.26 11.06
CA ASP A 10 -19.60 53.14 12.21
C ASP A 10 -18.69 54.32 11.86
N SER A 11 -18.96 55.48 12.46
CA SER A 11 -18.53 56.78 11.92
C SER A 11 -17.13 57.21 12.38
N GLN A 12 -16.32 57.73 11.45
CA GLN A 12 -15.04 58.38 11.77
C GLN A 12 -15.25 59.73 12.46
N ALA A 13 -15.28 59.74 13.79
CA ALA A 13 -15.08 60.94 14.60
C ALA A 13 -13.57 61.15 14.87
N PRO A 14 -13.01 62.36 14.67
CA PRO A 14 -11.61 62.65 14.97
C PRO A 14 -11.45 63.01 16.45
N GLU A 15 -11.18 62.04 17.32
CA GLU A 15 -10.83 62.31 18.71
C GLU A 15 -9.41 62.87 18.90
N SER A 16 -9.20 63.50 20.05
CA SER A 16 -8.06 64.38 20.34
C SER A 16 -6.73 63.65 20.51
N THR A 17 -5.68 64.22 19.91
CA THR A 17 -4.31 64.01 20.37
C THR A 17 -4.11 64.54 21.80
N PHE A 18 -3.13 63.97 22.52
CA PHE A 18 -2.81 64.22 23.94
C PHE A 18 -3.72 63.54 24.99
N GLU A 19 -3.64 62.22 25.06
CA GLU A 19 -3.03 61.59 26.24
C GLU A 19 -1.87 60.68 25.78
N ASP A 20 -0.78 60.62 26.54
CA ASP A 20 0.23 59.57 26.37
C ASP A 20 -0.29 58.29 27.03
N ASP A 21 -0.39 57.18 26.29
CA ASP A 21 -0.71 55.84 26.82
C ASP A 21 0.43 55.34 27.74
N LEU A 22 0.56 55.94 28.93
CA LEU A 22 1.53 55.56 29.97
C LEU A 22 1.29 54.15 30.55
N VAL A 23 0.13 53.56 30.23
CA VAL A 23 -0.22 52.16 30.50
C VAL A 23 -0.42 51.46 29.16
N PRO A 24 0.37 50.43 28.81
CA PRO A 24 0.17 49.64 27.61
C PRO A 24 -1.23 49.01 27.55
N LYS A 25 -1.86 49.08 26.37
CA LYS A 25 -3.20 48.51 26.12
C LYS A 25 -3.28 47.00 26.35
N GLU A 26 -2.15 46.30 26.26
CA GLU A 26 -1.97 44.94 26.78
C GLU A 26 -0.82 44.94 27.79
N ILE A 27 -1.13 44.61 29.06
CA ILE A 27 -0.12 44.43 30.10
C ILE A 27 0.54 43.07 29.89
N THR A 28 1.71 43.06 29.24
CA THR A 28 2.56 41.86 29.11
C THR A 28 3.15 41.46 30.47
N ASP A 29 3.55 40.19 30.62
CA ASP A 29 4.17 39.73 31.87
C ASP A 29 5.50 40.46 32.14
N GLU A 30 6.31 40.68 31.11
CA GLU A 30 7.57 41.45 31.21
C GLU A 30 7.32 42.88 31.72
N PHE A 31 6.29 43.57 31.23
CA PHE A 31 5.93 44.90 31.71
C PHE A 31 5.39 44.88 33.15
N PHE A 32 4.63 43.84 33.51
CA PHE A 32 4.11 43.69 34.88
C PHE A 32 5.22 43.37 35.89
N GLU A 33 6.21 42.55 35.53
CA GLU A 33 7.40 42.30 36.34
C GLU A 33 8.25 43.56 36.49
N GLU A 34 8.47 44.32 35.41
CA GLU A 34 9.21 45.58 35.47
C GLU A 34 8.48 46.63 36.35
N LEU A 35 7.16 46.73 36.23
CA LEU A 35 6.31 47.57 37.07
C LEU A 35 6.40 47.15 38.55
N CYS A 36 6.32 45.85 38.85
CA CYS A 36 6.50 45.33 40.21
C CYS A 36 7.90 45.63 40.76
N SER A 37 8.94 45.53 39.93
CA SER A 37 10.33 45.84 40.31
C SER A 37 10.50 47.31 40.66
N LYS A 38 10.02 48.22 39.79
CA LYS A 38 9.98 49.67 40.01
C LYS A 38 9.19 50.02 41.28
N ALA A 39 8.01 49.44 41.46
CA ALA A 39 7.16 49.66 42.64
C ALA A 39 7.86 49.26 43.96
N ASN A 40 8.56 48.11 43.98
CA ASN A 40 9.33 47.68 45.15
C ASN A 40 10.52 48.61 45.48
N LEU A 41 11.13 49.25 44.46
CA LEU A 41 12.13 50.29 44.68
C LEU A 41 11.49 51.55 45.29
N THR A 42 10.36 52.02 44.76
CA THR A 42 9.62 53.16 45.32
C THR A 42 9.21 52.93 46.78
N VAL A 43 8.79 51.72 47.17
CA VAL A 43 8.51 51.37 48.58
C VAL A 43 9.76 51.52 49.45
N LYS A 44 10.93 51.05 49.00
CA LYS A 44 12.20 51.23 49.72
C LYS A 44 12.61 52.68 49.85
N ASP A 45 12.44 53.48 48.80
CA ASP A 45 12.80 54.90 48.81
C ASP A 45 11.88 55.71 49.74
N LEU A 46 10.58 55.40 49.77
CA LEU A 46 9.63 55.98 50.73
C LEU A 46 9.97 55.61 52.18
N GLN A 47 10.37 54.35 52.44
CA GLN A 47 10.84 53.91 53.76
C GLN A 47 12.15 54.62 54.17
N GLY A 48 13.12 54.73 53.25
CA GLY A 48 14.39 55.43 53.47
C GLY A 48 14.22 56.93 53.76
N ASN A 49 13.24 57.56 53.11
CA ASN A 49 12.86 58.96 53.35
C ASN A 49 11.91 59.14 54.57
N GLY A 50 11.66 58.09 55.36
CA GLY A 50 10.83 58.16 56.57
C GLY A 50 9.32 58.28 56.34
N GLN A 51 8.84 58.14 55.11
CA GLN A 51 7.43 58.28 54.73
C GLN A 51 6.67 56.93 54.85
N TYR A 52 6.78 56.30 56.02
CA TYR A 52 6.32 54.92 56.24
C TYR A 52 4.84 54.68 55.91
N GLY A 53 3.95 55.66 56.14
CA GLY A 53 2.53 55.54 55.79
C GLY A 53 2.29 55.41 54.28
N LEU A 54 2.92 56.26 53.46
CA LEU A 54 2.84 56.14 52.00
C LEU A 54 3.47 54.84 51.52
N ALA A 55 4.57 54.40 52.14
CA ALA A 55 5.19 53.11 51.80
C ALA A 55 4.26 51.93 52.09
N GLU A 56 3.54 51.93 53.22
CA GLU A 56 2.60 50.89 53.59
C GLU A 56 1.40 50.85 52.62
N ASP A 57 0.80 52.00 52.31
CA ASP A 57 -0.35 52.08 51.41
C ASP A 57 0.00 51.76 49.95
N PHE A 58 1.18 52.19 49.48
CA PHE A 58 1.69 51.81 48.17
C PHE A 58 2.04 50.31 48.10
N GLN A 59 2.51 49.70 49.20
CA GLN A 59 2.73 48.26 49.26
C GLN A 59 1.42 47.46 49.31
N LYS A 60 0.36 47.95 49.97
CA LYS A 60 -1.01 47.39 49.86
C LYS A 60 -1.53 47.44 48.43
N LEU A 61 -1.31 48.56 47.73
CA LEU A 61 -1.70 48.73 46.33
C LEU A 61 -0.97 47.73 45.41
N LEU A 62 0.34 47.55 45.61
CA LEU A 62 1.15 46.57 44.87
C LEU A 62 0.66 45.13 45.09
N ILE A 63 0.41 44.72 46.34
CA ILE A 63 -0.13 43.40 46.67
C ILE A 63 -1.52 43.20 46.03
N THR A 64 -2.35 44.24 46.03
CA THR A 64 -3.68 44.21 45.38
C THR A 64 -3.56 44.04 43.86
N GLY A 65 -2.63 44.75 43.21
CA GLY A 65 -2.35 44.58 41.78
C GLY A 65 -1.82 43.19 41.43
N GLN A 66 -0.96 42.61 42.27
CA GLN A 66 -0.46 41.23 42.10
C GLN A 66 -1.59 40.20 42.22
N ASN A 67 -2.48 40.35 43.21
CA ASN A 67 -3.66 39.48 43.35
C ASN A 67 -4.62 39.60 42.14
N LEU A 68 -4.82 40.82 41.60
CA LEU A 68 -5.65 41.04 40.41
C LEU A 68 -5.00 40.45 39.14
N ARG A 69 -3.67 40.51 38.98
CA ARG A 69 -2.97 39.84 37.87
C ARG A 69 -3.09 38.32 37.97
N GLN A 70 -2.95 37.75 39.17
CA GLN A 70 -3.15 36.31 39.39
C GLN A 70 -4.59 35.88 39.04
N GLN A 71 -5.60 36.65 39.46
CA GLN A 71 -7.00 36.39 39.08
C GLN A 71 -7.24 36.50 37.57
N LEU A 72 -6.65 37.51 36.90
CA LEU A 72 -6.75 37.66 35.45
C LEU A 72 -6.19 36.43 34.71
N ILE A 73 -5.03 35.93 35.15
CA ILE A 73 -4.43 34.70 34.61
C ILE A 73 -5.36 33.50 34.86
N GLU A 74 -5.90 33.34 36.06
CA GLU A 74 -6.83 32.24 36.39
C GLU A 74 -8.17 32.28 35.63
N GLU A 75 -8.65 33.46 35.23
CA GLU A 75 -9.81 33.61 34.33
C GLU A 75 -9.42 33.31 32.87
N GLN A 76 -8.28 33.81 32.37
CA GLN A 76 -7.77 33.47 31.03
C GLN A 76 -7.57 31.96 30.88
N ASP A 77 -6.99 31.32 31.89
CA ASP A 77 -6.75 29.88 31.95
C ASP A 77 -8.06 29.07 32.05
N ARG A 78 -9.16 29.68 32.52
CA ARG A 78 -10.53 29.10 32.47
C ARG A 78 -11.23 29.34 31.15
N ILE A 79 -11.05 30.51 30.52
CA ILE A 79 -11.56 30.82 29.19
C ILE A 79 -10.93 29.87 28.16
N ALA A 80 -9.63 29.63 28.21
CA ALA A 80 -8.94 28.66 27.34
C ALA A 80 -9.53 27.24 27.49
N LYS A 81 -9.73 26.76 28.72
CA LYS A 81 -10.34 25.45 28.99
C LYS A 81 -11.79 25.37 28.49
N MET A 82 -12.58 26.43 28.64
CA MET A 82 -13.93 26.50 28.08
C MET A 82 -13.92 26.54 26.53
N GLN A 83 -12.93 27.18 25.90
CA GLN A 83 -12.75 27.16 24.45
C GLN A 83 -12.39 25.76 23.94
N ASP A 84 -11.51 25.03 24.64
CA ASP A 84 -11.21 23.62 24.33
C ASP A 84 -12.46 22.71 24.51
N GLU A 85 -13.24 22.91 25.58
CA GLU A 85 -14.48 22.16 25.80
C GLU A 85 -15.55 22.46 24.73
N VAL A 86 -15.70 23.72 24.33
CA VAL A 86 -16.59 24.14 23.23
C VAL A 86 -16.11 23.57 21.90
N SER A 87 -14.81 23.61 21.61
CA SER A 87 -14.20 23.00 20.41
C SER A 87 -14.46 21.48 20.37
N ALA A 88 -14.24 20.79 21.49
CA ALA A 88 -14.53 19.36 21.63
C ALA A 88 -16.03 19.06 21.51
N ALA A 89 -16.91 19.92 22.01
CA ALA A 89 -18.36 19.80 21.84
C ALA A 89 -18.78 19.98 20.38
N SER A 90 -18.26 21.00 19.69
CA SER A 90 -18.47 21.22 18.26
C SER A 90 -17.99 20.05 17.41
N GLY A 91 -16.83 19.45 17.75
CA GLY A 91 -16.33 18.23 17.12
C GLY A 91 -17.28 17.03 17.29
N ARG A 92 -17.83 16.82 18.50
CA ARG A 92 -18.85 15.78 18.76
C ARG A 92 -20.14 16.02 17.97
N VAL A 93 -20.60 17.27 17.87
CA VAL A 93 -21.79 17.63 17.06
C VAL A 93 -21.56 17.36 15.57
N ALA A 94 -20.40 17.76 15.04
CA ALA A 94 -20.04 17.49 13.64
C ALA A 94 -19.96 15.98 13.34
N GLN A 95 -19.42 15.18 14.27
CA GLN A 95 -19.38 13.72 14.14
C GLN A 95 -20.79 13.10 14.17
N ALA A 96 -21.67 13.55 15.06
CA ALA A 96 -23.07 13.10 15.12
C ALA A 96 -23.84 13.46 13.84
N MET A 97 -23.60 14.65 13.28
CA MET A 97 -24.22 15.08 12.02
C MET A 97 -23.74 14.25 10.82
N GLN A 98 -22.46 13.89 10.78
CA GLN A 98 -21.94 12.97 9.76
C GLN A 98 -22.50 11.55 9.88
N LEU A 99 -22.72 11.04 11.11
CA LEU A 99 -23.38 9.75 11.32
C LEU A 99 -24.81 9.78 10.81
N SER A 100 -25.59 10.78 11.21
CA SER A 100 -26.98 10.98 10.77
C SER A 100 -27.11 11.03 9.23
N GLN A 101 -26.19 11.70 8.53
CA GLN A 101 -26.18 11.73 7.07
C GLN A 101 -25.94 10.33 6.47
N ARG A 102 -25.00 9.54 7.01
CA ARG A 102 -24.71 8.19 6.53
C ARG A 102 -25.88 7.23 6.76
N ASP A 103 -26.57 7.38 7.89
CA ASP A 103 -27.78 6.63 8.19
C ASP A 103 -28.90 7.00 7.21
N GLN A 104 -29.07 8.28 6.89
CA GLN A 104 -30.04 8.76 5.91
C GLN A 104 -29.74 8.28 4.48
N ASP A 105 -28.47 8.29 4.05
CA ASP A 105 -28.03 7.72 2.78
C ASP A 105 -28.34 6.21 2.71
N THR A 106 -28.08 5.48 3.81
CA THR A 106 -28.34 4.02 3.92
C THR A 106 -29.84 3.70 3.91
N ILE A 107 -30.67 4.52 4.55
CA ILE A 107 -32.13 4.43 4.48
C ILE A 107 -32.61 4.66 3.04
N GLN A 108 -31.95 5.53 2.27
CA GLN A 108 -32.28 5.77 0.87
C GLN A 108 -31.92 4.58 -0.04
N THR A 109 -30.76 3.92 0.16
CA THR A 109 -30.41 2.70 -0.60
C THR A 109 -31.37 1.55 -0.29
N LEU A 110 -31.69 1.31 0.98
CA LEU A 110 -32.64 0.26 1.39
C LEU A 110 -34.04 0.47 0.80
N LYS A 111 -34.51 1.73 0.70
CA LYS A 111 -35.77 2.05 0.02
C LYS A 111 -35.75 1.70 -1.47
N SER A 112 -34.62 1.88 -2.16
CA SER A 112 -34.47 1.49 -3.56
C SER A 112 -34.48 -0.04 -3.73
N GLU A 113 -33.76 -0.76 -2.87
CA GLU A 113 -33.72 -2.24 -2.90
C GLU A 113 -35.09 -2.86 -2.67
N ILE A 114 -35.91 -2.28 -1.79
CA ILE A 114 -37.30 -2.68 -1.56
C ILE A 114 -38.15 -2.43 -2.82
N GLN A 115 -38.05 -1.26 -3.47
CA GLN A 115 -38.78 -1.00 -4.72
C GLN A 115 -38.39 -1.97 -5.83
N ASP A 116 -37.11 -2.31 -5.97
CA ASP A 116 -36.65 -3.27 -6.98
C ASP A 116 -36.98 -4.72 -6.61
N ALA A 117 -37.19 -5.04 -5.33
CA ALA A 117 -37.76 -6.31 -4.90
C ALA A 117 -39.25 -6.43 -5.29
N TRP A 118 -40.05 -5.37 -5.09
CA TRP A 118 -41.45 -5.33 -5.52
C TRP A 118 -41.59 -5.52 -7.03
N LYS A 119 -40.86 -4.74 -7.85
CA LYS A 119 -40.86 -4.89 -9.32
C LYS A 119 -40.52 -6.32 -9.79
N ARG A 120 -39.64 -7.02 -9.04
CA ARG A 120 -39.28 -8.42 -9.33
C ARG A 120 -40.38 -9.41 -8.96
N ALA A 121 -41.16 -9.14 -7.91
CA ALA A 121 -42.34 -9.92 -7.55
C ALA A 121 -43.47 -9.76 -8.58
N ASP A 122 -43.82 -8.52 -8.96
CA ASP A 122 -44.83 -8.23 -9.99
C ASP A 122 -44.49 -8.90 -11.33
N ALA A 123 -43.22 -8.84 -11.73
CA ALA A 123 -42.71 -9.48 -12.95
C ALA A 123 -42.63 -11.02 -12.85
N ALA A 124 -42.62 -11.61 -11.65
CA ALA A 124 -42.76 -13.05 -11.46
C ALA A 124 -44.22 -13.48 -11.58
N GLN A 125 -45.13 -12.81 -10.87
CA GLN A 125 -46.58 -13.07 -10.90
C GLN A 125 -47.15 -12.92 -12.33
N THR A 126 -46.68 -11.94 -13.10
CA THR A 126 -47.07 -11.77 -14.51
C THR A 126 -46.64 -12.95 -15.39
N ARG A 127 -45.47 -13.56 -15.14
CA ARG A 127 -45.03 -14.77 -15.87
C ARG A 127 -45.86 -15.99 -15.49
N GLU A 128 -46.21 -16.12 -14.21
CA GLU A 128 -47.05 -17.21 -13.71
C GLU A 128 -48.45 -17.17 -14.35
N GLN A 129 -49.07 -15.99 -14.41
CA GLN A 129 -50.35 -15.80 -15.12
C GLN A 129 -50.25 -16.20 -16.60
N ASN A 130 -49.22 -15.73 -17.32
CA ASN A 130 -49.03 -16.07 -18.74
C ASN A 130 -48.86 -17.59 -18.98
N VAL A 131 -48.20 -18.31 -18.06
CA VAL A 131 -48.06 -19.77 -18.12
C VAL A 131 -49.39 -20.48 -17.83
N GLN A 132 -50.19 -19.96 -16.90
CA GLN A 132 -51.52 -20.50 -16.60
C GLN A 132 -52.49 -20.34 -17.79
N GLU A 133 -52.47 -19.17 -18.46
CA GLU A 133 -53.26 -18.92 -19.67
C GLU A 133 -52.83 -19.85 -20.83
N ALA A 134 -51.52 -20.04 -21.02
CA ALA A 134 -50.99 -20.98 -22.01
C ALA A 134 -51.40 -22.44 -21.75
N MET A 135 -51.40 -22.89 -20.49
CA MET A 135 -51.89 -24.23 -20.13
C MET A 135 -53.37 -24.42 -20.44
N ASN A 136 -54.21 -23.40 -20.22
CA ASN A 136 -55.64 -23.48 -20.53
C ASN A 136 -55.89 -23.63 -22.04
N GLN A 137 -55.18 -22.85 -22.87
CA GLN A 137 -55.26 -22.98 -24.34
C GLN A 137 -54.81 -24.35 -24.88
N MET A 138 -53.97 -25.08 -24.13
CA MET A 138 -53.53 -26.43 -24.52
C MET A 138 -54.55 -27.51 -24.15
N ARG A 139 -55.41 -27.29 -23.14
CA ARG A 139 -56.52 -28.20 -22.80
C ARG A 139 -57.59 -28.21 -23.89
N GLU A 140 -58.04 -27.03 -24.34
CA GLU A 140 -59.04 -26.90 -25.43
C GLU A 140 -58.62 -27.59 -26.74
N LYS A 141 -57.31 -27.68 -27.01
CA LYS A 141 -56.76 -28.31 -28.22
C LYS A 141 -56.81 -29.84 -28.14
N LEU A 142 -56.55 -30.42 -26.97
CA LEU A 142 -56.63 -31.87 -26.75
C LEU A 142 -58.09 -32.39 -26.82
N GLU A 143 -59.04 -31.58 -26.35
CA GLU A 143 -60.46 -31.90 -26.35
C GLU A 143 -61.04 -31.96 -27.77
N LYS A 144 -60.58 -31.09 -28.67
CA LYS A 144 -60.96 -31.12 -30.11
C LYS A 144 -60.41 -32.33 -30.85
N LEU A 145 -59.16 -32.73 -30.58
CA LEU A 145 -58.50 -33.86 -31.25
C LEU A 145 -59.11 -35.23 -30.91
N HIS A 146 -59.87 -35.36 -29.81
CA HIS A 146 -60.61 -36.60 -29.52
C HIS A 146 -61.88 -36.79 -30.38
N GLY A 147 -62.37 -35.75 -31.06
CA GLY A 147 -63.61 -35.82 -31.83
C GLY A 147 -63.50 -36.39 -33.26
N GLU A 148 -62.29 -36.56 -33.79
CA GLU A 148 -62.07 -36.75 -35.24
C GLU A 148 -61.60 -38.17 -35.63
N SER A 149 -61.32 -39.06 -34.68
CA SER A 149 -60.64 -40.35 -34.94
C SER A 149 -61.55 -41.52 -35.38
N ASP A 150 -62.85 -41.30 -35.56
CA ASP A 150 -63.87 -42.37 -35.38
C ASP A 150 -64.67 -42.71 -36.67
N ARG A 151 -64.03 -42.74 -37.85
CA ARG A 151 -64.75 -42.99 -39.14
C ARG A 151 -63.94 -43.59 -40.32
N TYR A 152 -64.50 -44.68 -40.88
CA TYR A 152 -64.34 -45.27 -42.25
C TYR A 152 -63.16 -46.19 -42.64
N GLY A 153 -63.46 -47.08 -43.60
CA GLY A 153 -62.59 -47.98 -44.36
C GLY A 153 -63.38 -48.82 -45.41
N ASP A 154 -62.70 -49.77 -46.09
CA ASP A 154 -63.19 -50.88 -46.94
C ASP A 154 -63.35 -50.70 -48.50
N ARG A 155 -63.13 -51.82 -49.23
CA ARG A 155 -63.47 -52.21 -50.64
C ARG A 155 -62.56 -51.94 -51.87
N ASP A 156 -62.87 -52.68 -52.96
CA ASP A 156 -61.93 -53.50 -53.78
C ASP A 156 -62.43 -53.76 -55.24
N ASP A 157 -61.70 -54.58 -56.03
CA ASP A 157 -62.03 -55.24 -57.35
C ASP A 157 -62.17 -54.33 -58.63
N ASP A 158 -62.03 -54.75 -59.92
CA ASP A 158 -61.78 -56.03 -60.66
C ASP A 158 -60.99 -55.77 -62.00
N VAL A 159 -60.54 -56.80 -62.75
CA VAL A 159 -59.61 -56.74 -63.91
C VAL A 159 -60.07 -57.60 -65.13
N GLY A 160 -59.61 -57.30 -66.35
CA GLY A 160 -59.86 -58.18 -67.51
C GLY A 160 -59.15 -57.86 -68.83
N SER A 161 -59.84 -57.17 -69.75
CA SER A 161 -59.54 -57.19 -71.19
C SER A 161 -58.34 -56.32 -71.68
N THR A 162 -57.53 -55.75 -70.79
CA THR A 162 -56.43 -54.82 -71.13
C THR A 162 -55.18 -55.51 -71.69
N MET A 163 -55.05 -56.83 -71.50
CA MET A 163 -53.83 -57.63 -71.63
C MET A 163 -53.03 -57.45 -72.94
N ASN A 164 -53.68 -57.26 -74.09
CA ASN A 164 -52.96 -57.19 -75.36
C ASN A 164 -52.38 -55.78 -75.66
N LYS A 165 -53.01 -54.71 -75.15
CA LYS A 165 -52.38 -53.36 -75.11
C LYS A 165 -51.28 -53.33 -74.05
N HIS A 166 -51.47 -54.05 -72.95
CA HIS A 166 -50.48 -54.17 -71.88
C HIS A 166 -49.13 -54.70 -72.40
N LYS A 167 -49.11 -55.65 -73.35
CA LYS A 167 -47.86 -56.17 -73.95
C LYS A 167 -47.00 -55.11 -74.66
N GLU A 168 -47.61 -54.13 -75.32
CA GLU A 168 -46.90 -52.99 -75.92
C GLU A 168 -46.57 -51.88 -74.90
N GLY A 169 -47.34 -51.78 -73.82
CA GLY A 169 -46.99 -50.99 -72.63
C GLY A 169 -45.71 -51.53 -71.99
N ILE A 170 -45.71 -52.81 -71.63
CA ILE A 170 -44.61 -53.55 -70.98
C ILE A 170 -43.27 -53.41 -71.71
N LEU A 171 -43.23 -53.31 -73.04
CA LEU A 171 -41.97 -53.08 -73.78
C LEU A 171 -41.47 -51.64 -73.63
N ARG A 172 -42.35 -50.64 -73.68
CA ARG A 172 -41.98 -49.23 -73.44
C ARG A 172 -41.67 -48.98 -71.96
N GLU A 173 -42.37 -49.67 -71.06
CA GLU A 173 -42.12 -49.67 -69.62
C GLU A 173 -40.80 -50.36 -69.30
N ARG A 174 -40.45 -51.50 -69.92
CA ARG A 174 -39.13 -52.13 -69.79
C ARG A 174 -38.01 -51.15 -70.11
N ASP A 175 -38.11 -50.44 -71.23
CA ASP A 175 -37.04 -49.53 -71.67
C ASP A 175 -36.98 -48.25 -70.81
N ARG A 176 -38.13 -47.76 -70.34
CA ARG A 176 -38.20 -46.67 -69.35
C ARG A 176 -37.62 -47.09 -68.00
N LEU A 177 -37.99 -48.26 -67.49
CA LEU A 177 -37.50 -48.85 -66.25
C LEU A 177 -36.00 -49.18 -66.35
N TYR A 178 -35.50 -49.55 -67.53
CA TYR A 178 -34.06 -49.76 -67.73
C TYR A 178 -33.28 -48.43 -67.56
N VAL A 179 -33.75 -47.34 -68.17
CA VAL A 179 -33.16 -46.00 -67.98
C VAL A 179 -33.30 -45.53 -66.51
N GLU A 180 -34.46 -45.78 -65.89
CA GLU A 180 -34.68 -45.45 -64.48
C GLU A 180 -33.78 -46.28 -63.54
N VAL A 181 -33.52 -47.54 -63.84
CA VAL A 181 -32.55 -48.39 -63.14
C VAL A 181 -31.11 -47.91 -63.35
N GLU A 182 -30.73 -47.46 -64.55
CA GLU A 182 -29.41 -46.84 -64.76
C GLU A 182 -29.26 -45.51 -63.98
N GLU A 183 -30.32 -44.69 -63.92
CA GLU A 183 -30.28 -43.44 -63.15
C GLU A 183 -30.30 -43.69 -61.63
N LEU A 184 -31.10 -44.65 -61.14
CA LEU A 184 -31.08 -45.10 -59.75
C LEU A 184 -29.74 -45.69 -59.37
N ASN A 185 -29.08 -46.47 -60.24
CA ASN A 185 -27.72 -46.97 -60.01
C ASN A 185 -26.68 -45.84 -59.97
N ARG A 186 -26.80 -44.80 -60.83
CA ARG A 186 -25.97 -43.59 -60.72
C ARG A 186 -26.20 -42.88 -59.38
N ARG A 187 -27.46 -42.63 -59.00
CA ARG A 187 -27.81 -42.00 -57.72
C ARG A 187 -27.29 -42.82 -56.52
N LEU A 188 -27.42 -44.14 -56.56
CA LEU A 188 -26.89 -45.06 -55.55
C LEU A 188 -25.35 -45.00 -55.45
N HIS A 189 -24.64 -44.94 -56.59
CA HIS A 189 -23.19 -44.80 -56.61
C HIS A 189 -22.74 -43.45 -56.01
N THR A 190 -23.39 -42.34 -56.38
CA THR A 190 -23.12 -41.02 -55.78
C THR A 190 -23.41 -40.99 -54.28
N GLN A 191 -24.46 -41.66 -53.81
CA GLN A 191 -24.74 -41.76 -52.38
C GLN A 191 -23.70 -42.62 -51.65
N ARG A 192 -23.23 -43.74 -52.23
CA ARG A 192 -22.13 -44.55 -51.66
C ARG A 192 -20.87 -43.72 -51.48
N LEU A 193 -20.41 -43.02 -52.52
CA LEU A 193 -19.25 -42.12 -52.43
C LEU A 193 -19.41 -41.05 -51.32
N LYS A 194 -20.65 -40.56 -51.12
CA LYS A 194 -20.96 -39.61 -50.05
C LYS A 194 -21.00 -40.26 -48.66
N THR A 195 -21.40 -41.53 -48.54
CA THR A 195 -21.27 -42.33 -47.32
C THR A 195 -19.80 -42.55 -47.00
N ASP A 196 -18.98 -42.99 -47.96
CA ASP A 196 -17.54 -43.21 -47.82
C ASP A 196 -16.83 -41.92 -47.34
N GLU A 197 -17.17 -40.77 -47.94
CA GLU A 197 -16.70 -39.44 -47.51
C GLU A 197 -17.10 -39.06 -46.07
N LEU A 198 -18.28 -39.49 -45.61
CA LEU A 198 -18.77 -39.20 -44.25
C LEU A 198 -18.14 -40.15 -43.23
N GLU A 199 -17.98 -41.44 -43.56
CA GLU A 199 -17.26 -42.41 -42.73
C GLU A 199 -15.80 -42.00 -42.53
N GLN A 200 -15.11 -41.52 -43.58
CA GLN A 200 -13.77 -40.95 -43.45
C GLN A 200 -13.76 -39.75 -42.49
N LYS A 201 -14.69 -38.79 -42.64
CA LYS A 201 -14.76 -37.60 -41.77
C LYS A 201 -15.12 -37.96 -40.32
N CYS A 202 -15.91 -38.99 -40.08
CA CYS A 202 -16.15 -39.56 -38.76
C CYS A 202 -14.87 -40.17 -38.18
N SER A 203 -14.13 -40.97 -38.96
CA SER A 203 -12.84 -41.55 -38.53
C SER A 203 -11.80 -40.47 -38.19
N GLU A 204 -11.68 -39.43 -39.02
CA GLU A 204 -10.80 -38.27 -38.78
C GLU A 204 -11.23 -37.44 -37.55
N SER A 205 -12.53 -37.40 -37.25
CA SER A 205 -13.04 -36.77 -36.03
C SER A 205 -12.75 -37.61 -34.79
N GLU A 206 -12.89 -38.94 -34.88
CA GLU A 206 -12.57 -39.88 -33.80
C GLU A 206 -11.09 -39.88 -33.41
N THR A 207 -10.18 -39.88 -34.38
CA THR A 207 -8.74 -39.78 -34.09
C THR A 207 -8.42 -38.48 -33.38
N LYS A 208 -8.98 -37.36 -33.84
CA LYS A 208 -8.81 -36.04 -33.24
C LYS A 208 -9.39 -35.93 -31.83
N VAL A 209 -10.51 -36.60 -31.56
CA VAL A 209 -11.06 -36.74 -30.19
C VAL A 209 -10.12 -37.54 -29.30
N LYS A 210 -9.54 -38.65 -29.79
CA LYS A 210 -8.55 -39.47 -29.06
C LYS A 210 -7.26 -38.67 -28.76
N GLU A 211 -6.80 -37.84 -29.69
CA GLU A 211 -5.69 -36.89 -29.47
C GLU A 211 -6.01 -35.84 -28.40
N LEU A 212 -7.20 -35.22 -28.46
CA LEU A 212 -7.64 -34.23 -27.46
C LEU A 212 -7.76 -34.84 -26.05
N TYR A 213 -8.25 -36.08 -25.92
CA TYR A 213 -8.27 -36.78 -24.64
C TYR A 213 -6.86 -37.03 -24.09
N LYS A 214 -5.89 -37.37 -24.95
CA LYS A 214 -4.48 -37.56 -24.53
C LYS A 214 -3.87 -36.25 -24.03
N VAL A 215 -4.09 -35.14 -24.73
CA VAL A 215 -3.60 -33.81 -24.29
C VAL A 215 -4.29 -33.36 -23.00
N LEU A 216 -5.58 -33.67 -22.82
CA LEU A 216 -6.31 -33.38 -21.59
C LEU A 216 -5.76 -34.16 -20.38
N ASP A 217 -5.43 -35.44 -20.56
CA ASP A 217 -4.81 -36.27 -19.51
C ASP A 217 -3.39 -35.79 -19.20
N GLU A 218 -2.57 -35.51 -20.22
CA GLU A 218 -1.21 -34.98 -20.04
C GLU A 218 -1.19 -33.64 -19.28
N THR A 219 -2.07 -32.70 -19.65
CA THR A 219 -2.21 -31.40 -18.97
C THR A 219 -2.84 -31.52 -17.58
N SER A 220 -3.76 -32.46 -17.34
CA SER A 220 -4.31 -32.72 -16.00
C SER A 220 -3.24 -33.29 -15.05
N ASN A 221 -2.42 -34.22 -15.53
CA ASN A 221 -1.30 -34.78 -14.77
C ASN A 221 -0.21 -33.73 -14.48
N GLU A 222 0.03 -32.80 -15.41
CA GLU A 222 0.96 -31.68 -15.20
C GLU A 222 0.43 -30.71 -14.13
N ALA A 223 -0.83 -30.27 -14.25
CA ALA A 223 -1.48 -29.42 -13.26
C ALA A 223 -1.52 -30.05 -11.85
N PHE A 224 -1.58 -31.38 -11.74
CA PHE A 224 -1.49 -32.09 -10.46
C PHE A 224 -0.08 -32.05 -9.85
N ARG A 225 0.99 -32.10 -10.67
CA ARG A 225 2.37 -31.90 -10.21
C ARG A 225 2.57 -30.47 -9.71
N ASP A 226 2.11 -29.49 -10.48
CA ASP A 226 2.26 -28.06 -10.17
C ASP A 226 1.50 -27.70 -8.89
N LYS A 227 0.27 -28.20 -8.73
CA LYS A 227 -0.50 -28.07 -7.48
C LYS A 227 0.27 -28.64 -6.28
N ARG A 228 0.88 -29.83 -6.41
CA ARG A 228 1.65 -30.45 -5.33
C ARG A 228 2.94 -29.69 -5.00
N GLN A 229 3.58 -29.05 -6.00
CA GLN A 229 4.71 -28.15 -5.75
C GLN A 229 4.26 -26.86 -5.04
N LEU A 230 3.13 -26.29 -5.46
CA LEU A 230 2.52 -25.12 -4.82
C LEU A 230 2.19 -25.39 -3.35
N GLU A 231 1.55 -26.52 -3.04
CA GLU A 231 1.25 -26.95 -1.66
C GLU A 231 2.54 -27.13 -0.83
N SER A 232 3.60 -27.68 -1.42
CA SER A 232 4.90 -27.81 -0.75
C SER A 232 5.55 -26.46 -0.44
N LEU A 233 5.48 -25.50 -1.37
CA LEU A 233 6.01 -24.15 -1.18
C LEU A 233 5.17 -23.33 -0.20
N GLN A 234 3.84 -23.52 -0.20
CA GLN A 234 2.94 -22.89 0.77
C GLN A 234 3.22 -23.37 2.20
N ASN A 235 3.49 -24.67 2.40
CA ASN A 235 3.87 -25.20 3.70
C ASN A 235 5.21 -24.62 4.19
N GLN A 236 6.24 -24.57 3.34
CA GLN A 236 7.53 -23.95 3.67
C GLN A 236 7.39 -22.45 3.97
N HIS A 237 6.55 -21.72 3.22
CA HIS A 237 6.25 -20.32 3.50
C HIS A 237 5.53 -20.14 4.85
N ALA A 238 4.58 -21.01 5.19
CA ALA A 238 3.90 -20.97 6.49
C ALA A 238 4.86 -21.24 7.67
N GLU A 239 5.80 -22.17 7.50
CA GLU A 239 6.85 -22.48 8.48
C GLU A 239 7.78 -21.28 8.72
N VAL A 240 8.28 -20.65 7.65
CA VAL A 240 9.11 -19.42 7.73
C VAL A 240 8.34 -18.24 8.34
N VAL A 241 7.06 -18.08 8.02
CA VAL A 241 6.20 -17.04 8.65
C VAL A 241 6.00 -17.29 10.14
N TYR A 242 5.86 -18.55 10.56
CA TYR A 242 5.76 -18.94 11.97
C TYR A 242 7.06 -18.66 12.74
N GLU A 243 8.22 -19.03 12.19
CA GLU A 243 9.52 -18.71 12.79
C GLU A 243 9.73 -17.19 12.91
N LEU A 244 9.40 -16.43 11.86
CA LEU A 244 9.53 -14.97 11.86
C LEU A 244 8.59 -14.30 12.87
N ALA A 245 7.37 -14.82 13.04
CA ALA A 245 6.44 -14.38 14.09
C ALA A 245 7.02 -14.64 15.49
N SER A 246 7.51 -15.86 15.75
CA SER A 246 8.14 -16.24 17.02
C SER A 246 9.35 -15.35 17.35
N LYS A 247 10.25 -15.12 16.39
CA LYS A 247 11.41 -14.23 16.57
C LYS A 247 11.02 -12.75 16.76
N THR A 248 9.92 -12.32 16.15
CA THR A 248 9.34 -10.99 16.39
C THR A 248 8.77 -10.86 17.81
N GLU A 249 8.24 -11.93 18.37
CA GLU A 249 7.71 -11.96 19.75
C GLU A 249 8.83 -12.01 20.80
N GLU A 250 9.89 -12.80 20.57
CA GLU A 250 11.14 -12.73 21.34
C GLU A 250 11.72 -11.32 21.37
N ALA A 251 11.80 -10.64 20.20
CA ALA A 251 12.31 -9.28 20.11
C ALA A 251 11.44 -8.26 20.89
N LYS A 252 10.10 -8.42 20.87
CA LYS A 252 9.19 -7.62 21.70
C LYS A 252 9.43 -7.85 23.19
N HIS A 253 9.60 -9.10 23.62
CA HIS A 253 9.88 -9.45 25.01
C HIS A 253 11.20 -8.83 25.50
N PHE A 254 12.28 -8.94 24.72
CA PHE A 254 13.55 -8.29 25.07
C PHE A 254 13.44 -6.76 25.12
N LYS A 255 12.66 -6.15 24.22
CA LYS A 255 12.40 -4.70 24.25
C LYS A 255 11.64 -4.28 25.51
N THR A 256 10.55 -4.95 25.88
CA THR A 256 9.79 -4.59 27.10
C THR A 256 10.60 -4.82 28.38
N MET A 257 11.44 -5.86 28.41
CA MET A 257 12.38 -6.10 29.52
C MET A 257 13.44 -4.98 29.62
N ALA A 258 13.96 -4.48 28.50
CA ALA A 258 14.90 -3.35 28.48
C ALA A 258 14.23 -2.05 28.94
N GLU A 259 13.00 -1.77 28.49
CA GLU A 259 12.22 -0.61 28.91
C GLU A 259 11.87 -0.65 30.41
N ALA A 260 11.51 -1.83 30.94
CA ALA A 260 11.28 -2.05 32.37
C ALA A 260 12.55 -1.79 33.19
N ASN A 261 13.67 -2.40 32.80
CA ASN A 261 14.97 -2.20 33.47
C ASN A 261 15.40 -0.72 33.44
N HIS A 262 15.24 -0.04 32.31
CA HIS A 262 15.54 1.40 32.20
C HIS A 262 14.66 2.23 33.15
N LYS A 263 13.35 1.94 33.23
CA LYS A 263 12.43 2.61 34.17
C LYS A 263 12.84 2.39 35.62
N THR A 264 13.26 1.18 36.00
CA THR A 264 13.78 0.90 37.35
C THR A 264 15.07 1.67 37.63
N THR A 265 16.02 1.73 36.69
CA THR A 265 17.25 2.52 36.84
C THR A 265 16.95 4.03 37.01
N VAL A 266 16.00 4.58 36.25
CA VAL A 266 15.58 5.98 36.39
C VAL A 266 14.90 6.22 37.76
N GLN A 267 14.05 5.31 38.23
CA GLN A 267 13.44 5.41 39.56
C GLN A 267 14.48 5.36 40.69
N GLN A 268 15.47 4.46 40.60
CA GLN A 268 16.58 4.38 41.55
C GLN A 268 17.45 5.64 41.53
N SER A 269 17.71 6.21 40.35
CA SER A 269 18.40 7.50 40.18
C SER A 269 17.66 8.64 40.88
N MET A 270 16.35 8.76 40.67
CA MET A 270 15.52 9.78 41.34
C MET A 270 15.45 9.59 42.86
N GLN A 271 15.37 8.34 43.34
CA GLN A 271 15.41 8.04 44.77
C GLN A 271 16.76 8.43 45.40
N MET A 272 17.88 8.12 44.73
CA MET A 272 19.21 8.54 45.18
C MET A 272 19.38 10.06 45.22
N ALA A 273 18.79 10.79 44.27
CA ALA A 273 18.77 12.25 44.28
C ALA A 273 17.94 12.81 45.47
N ALA A 274 16.75 12.26 45.72
CA ALA A 274 15.89 12.67 46.82
C ALA A 274 16.48 12.33 48.20
N ILE A 275 17.22 11.23 48.32
CA ILE A 275 17.94 10.86 49.56
C ILE A 275 19.09 11.86 49.83
N ARG A 276 19.81 12.31 48.79
CA ARG A 276 20.87 13.33 48.93
C ARG A 276 20.34 14.67 49.42
N THR A 277 19.30 15.21 48.80
CA THR A 277 18.73 16.51 49.21
C THR A 277 18.08 16.45 50.59
N ASN A 278 17.52 15.31 50.99
CA ASN A 278 17.07 15.08 52.36
C ASN A 278 18.23 14.98 53.36
N LEU A 279 19.36 14.36 53.00
CA LEU A 279 20.57 14.37 53.84
C LEU A 279 21.10 15.78 54.06
N GLU A 280 21.17 16.61 53.02
CA GLU A 280 21.59 18.02 53.11
C GLU A 280 20.64 18.84 54.00
N ARG A 281 19.32 18.61 53.90
CA ARG A 281 18.32 19.20 54.80
C ARG A 281 18.46 18.73 56.25
N ILE A 282 18.74 17.44 56.48
CA ILE A 282 18.94 16.90 57.82
C ILE A 282 20.24 17.45 58.44
N MET A 283 21.33 17.55 57.66
CA MET A 283 22.59 18.14 58.11
C MET A 283 22.43 19.63 58.48
N THR A 284 21.79 20.42 57.62
CA THR A 284 21.54 21.85 57.91
C THR A 284 20.59 22.05 59.09
N HIS A 285 19.57 21.21 59.25
CA HIS A 285 18.72 21.22 60.45
C HIS A 285 19.49 20.82 61.71
N ASN A 286 20.32 19.78 61.65
CA ASN A 286 21.12 19.30 62.78
C ASN A 286 22.08 20.39 63.29
N ASN A 287 22.79 21.07 62.38
CA ASN A 287 23.65 22.20 62.70
C ASN A 287 22.86 23.33 63.39
N LEU A 288 21.66 23.65 62.90
CA LEU A 288 20.79 24.66 63.51
C LEU A 288 20.28 24.23 64.90
N THR A 289 19.95 22.96 65.11
CA THR A 289 19.57 22.44 66.43
C THR A 289 20.76 22.42 67.40
N GLN A 290 21.98 22.17 66.93
CA GLN A 290 23.19 22.21 67.76
C GLN A 290 23.48 23.64 68.25
N VAL A 291 23.30 24.66 67.39
CA VAL A 291 23.39 26.08 67.79
C VAL A 291 22.28 26.45 68.79
N LYS A 292 21.05 26.00 68.57
CA LYS A 292 19.92 26.23 69.50
C LYS A 292 20.15 25.55 70.86
N LEU A 293 20.69 24.34 70.88
CA LEU A 293 21.04 23.61 72.09
C LEU A 293 22.08 24.37 72.91
N ALA A 294 23.18 24.81 72.28
CA ALA A 294 24.22 25.59 72.93
C ALA A 294 23.68 26.90 73.54
N LYS A 295 22.76 27.59 72.85
CA LYS A 295 22.09 28.77 73.41
C LYS A 295 21.20 28.42 74.61
N ALA A 296 20.33 27.43 74.47
CA ALA A 296 19.42 27.02 75.55
C ALA A 296 20.17 26.55 76.81
N GLN A 297 21.37 25.99 76.63
CA GLN A 297 22.26 25.58 77.72
C GLN A 297 22.85 26.79 78.46
N ALA A 298 23.33 27.81 77.74
CA ALA A 298 23.76 29.08 78.34
C ALA A 298 22.60 29.85 79.02
N ASP A 299 21.40 29.85 78.42
CA ASP A 299 20.19 30.44 79.02
C ASP A 299 19.78 29.68 80.31
N SER A 300 19.96 28.36 80.36
CA SER A 300 19.76 27.53 81.56
C SER A 300 20.74 27.89 82.67
N ASP A 301 22.04 28.03 82.37
CA ASP A 301 23.06 28.39 83.36
C ASP A 301 22.81 29.78 83.97
N ASN A 302 22.34 30.74 83.16
CA ASN A 302 21.88 32.05 83.63
C ASN A 302 20.66 31.94 84.58
N MET A 303 19.70 31.06 84.27
CA MET A 303 18.52 30.84 85.12
C MET A 303 18.86 30.12 86.43
N VAL A 304 19.88 29.27 86.47
CA VAL A 304 20.40 28.68 87.72
C VAL A 304 20.97 29.77 88.64
N GLN A 305 21.78 30.69 88.13
CA GLN A 305 22.32 31.81 88.90
C GLN A 305 21.20 32.75 89.42
N LEU A 306 20.14 32.95 88.63
CA LEU A 306 18.98 33.76 89.06
C LEU A 306 18.19 33.05 90.17
N LYS A 307 18.01 31.73 90.09
CA LYS A 307 17.35 30.91 91.11
C LYS A 307 18.07 31.01 92.47
N GLU A 308 19.41 30.98 92.51
CA GLU A 308 20.15 31.13 93.76
C GLU A 308 19.91 32.50 94.42
N LYS A 309 19.93 33.59 93.65
CA LYS A 309 19.61 34.94 94.16
C LYS A 309 18.22 35.01 94.78
N VAL A 310 17.19 34.53 94.06
CA VAL A 310 15.80 34.52 94.56
C VAL A 310 15.63 33.61 95.78
N THR A 311 16.35 32.48 95.85
CA THR A 311 16.32 31.58 97.02
C THR A 311 16.88 32.28 98.27
N ASN A 312 17.94 33.08 98.11
CA ASN A 312 18.51 33.87 99.21
C ASN A 312 17.56 35.00 99.67
N GLU A 313 16.87 35.68 98.74
CA GLU A 313 15.84 36.67 99.08
C GLU A 313 14.59 36.06 99.75
N LEU A 314 14.22 34.83 99.39
CA LEU A 314 13.12 34.12 100.05
C LEU A 314 13.46 33.80 101.50
N ASN A 315 14.69 33.34 101.76
CA ASN A 315 15.16 33.04 103.11
C ASN A 315 15.18 34.28 104.03
N THR A 316 15.51 35.48 103.53
CA THR A 316 15.43 36.70 104.35
C THR A 316 13.98 37.08 104.66
N LYS A 317 13.06 36.96 103.70
CA LYS A 317 11.63 37.25 103.92
C LYS A 317 10.95 36.25 104.87
N VAL A 318 11.31 34.97 104.83
CA VAL A 318 10.79 33.96 105.77
C VAL A 318 11.17 34.29 107.22
N ASN A 319 12.38 34.81 107.46
CA ASN A 319 12.79 35.23 108.81
C ASN A 319 12.01 36.46 109.32
N ILE A 320 11.61 37.38 108.43
CA ILE A 320 10.78 38.55 108.78
C ILE A 320 9.35 38.12 109.15
N LEU A 321 8.78 37.13 108.44
CA LEU A 321 7.42 36.64 108.71
C LEU A 321 7.27 36.01 110.10
N LYS A 322 8.26 35.23 110.56
CA LYS A 322 8.25 34.63 111.91
C LYS A 322 8.09 35.69 113.01
N LEU A 323 8.83 36.80 112.91
CA LEU A 323 8.75 37.91 113.87
C LEU A 323 7.35 38.57 113.93
N LYS A 324 6.58 38.53 112.83
CA LYS A 324 5.20 39.05 112.77
C LYS A 324 4.16 38.04 113.29
N GLU A 325 4.46 36.75 113.24
CA GLU A 325 3.60 35.68 113.74
C GLU A 325 3.59 35.64 115.29
N ASP A 326 4.76 35.88 115.91
CA ASP A 326 4.90 36.02 117.37
C ASP A 326 4.14 37.25 117.94
N GLU A 327 4.13 38.37 117.22
CA GLU A 327 3.32 39.55 117.60
C GLU A 327 1.81 39.23 117.57
N ASN A 328 1.34 38.49 116.56
CA ASN A 328 -0.08 38.17 116.36
C ASN A 328 -0.63 37.26 117.48
N ASN A 329 0.17 36.28 117.91
CA ASN A 329 -0.18 35.41 119.04
C ASN A 329 -0.35 36.18 120.36
N LYS A 330 0.30 37.34 120.52
CA LYS A 330 0.16 38.21 121.69
C LYS A 330 -1.24 38.83 121.78
N PHE A 331 -1.78 39.35 120.68
CA PHE A 331 -3.11 39.96 120.61
C PHE A 331 -4.27 38.94 120.77
N ARG A 332 -4.04 37.67 120.40
CA ARG A 332 -5.01 36.59 120.62
C ARG A 332 -5.29 36.34 122.11
N LEU A 333 -4.30 36.51 122.98
CA LEU A 333 -4.44 36.24 124.42
C LEU A 333 -5.25 37.31 125.17
N GLU A 334 -5.35 38.51 124.60
CA GLU A 334 -6.03 39.66 125.20
C GLU A 334 -7.54 39.64 124.94
N ASN A 335 -7.94 39.33 123.69
CA ASN A 335 -9.35 39.16 123.31
C ASN A 335 -10.10 38.11 124.15
N ALA A 336 -9.40 37.06 124.61
CA ALA A 336 -9.99 35.99 125.41
C ALA A 336 -10.57 36.46 126.77
N LYS A 337 -10.15 37.63 127.29
CA LYS A 337 -10.65 38.15 128.58
C LYS A 337 -11.97 38.91 128.46
N LEU A 338 -12.25 39.52 127.31
CA LEU A 338 -13.43 40.39 127.10
C LEU A 338 -14.74 39.62 126.88
N LEU A 339 -14.68 38.32 126.56
CA LEU A 339 -15.88 37.51 126.30
C LEU A 339 -16.66 37.13 127.56
N LYS A 340 -16.03 37.11 128.75
CA LYS A 340 -16.69 36.70 130.01
C LYS A 340 -17.56 37.77 130.67
N THR A 341 -17.53 39.02 130.23
CA THR A 341 -18.30 40.13 130.84
C THR A 341 -19.66 40.36 130.16
N ARG A 342 -19.96 39.70 129.04
CA ARG A 342 -21.15 40.02 128.21
C ARG A 342 -22.44 39.29 128.63
N GLU A 343 -22.35 38.16 129.31
CA GLU A 343 -23.50 37.24 129.49
C GLU A 343 -24.35 37.50 130.75
N LEU A 344 -23.93 38.40 131.64
CA LEU A 344 -24.58 38.65 132.95
C LEU A 344 -25.42 39.95 133.01
N LEU A 345 -25.54 40.69 131.90
CA LEU A 345 -26.13 42.04 131.87
C LEU A 345 -27.36 42.21 130.96
N GLN A 346 -28.01 41.14 130.50
CA GLN A 346 -29.18 41.21 129.61
C GLN A 346 -30.51 40.81 130.27
N LYS A 347 -30.62 40.90 131.61
CA LYS A 347 -31.82 40.49 132.38
C LYS A 347 -32.27 41.47 133.48
N ARG A 348 -31.94 42.77 133.40
CA ARG A 348 -32.22 43.71 134.50
C ARG A 348 -32.49 45.19 134.16
N ILE A 349 -33.09 45.52 133.01
CA ILE A 349 -33.65 46.86 132.76
C ILE A 349 -35.06 46.78 132.18
N GLN A 350 -36.04 46.62 133.07
CA GLN A 350 -37.40 47.12 132.94
C GLN A 350 -37.79 47.71 134.31
N THR A 351 -38.53 48.83 134.30
CA THR A 351 -39.00 49.61 135.46
C THR A 351 -37.93 50.33 136.32
N VAL A 352 -38.11 51.65 136.46
CA VAL A 352 -37.46 52.61 137.38
C VAL A 352 -38.53 53.69 137.72
N GLU A 353 -38.34 54.49 138.78
CA GLU A 353 -39.18 55.64 139.25
C GLU A 353 -40.46 55.25 140.07
N ALA A 354 -40.85 55.85 141.23
CA ALA A 354 -40.16 56.70 142.23
C ALA A 354 -40.88 56.82 143.64
N THR A 355 -40.11 56.88 144.75
CA THR A 355 -40.26 57.62 146.08
C THR A 355 -41.54 57.75 147.00
N LYS A 356 -41.50 57.15 148.23
CA LYS A 356 -41.76 57.61 149.67
C LYS A 356 -43.00 58.47 150.22
N GLU A 357 -43.75 57.92 151.24
CA GLU A 357 -44.17 58.45 152.62
C GLU A 357 -45.27 59.59 152.84
N ILE A 358 -45.99 59.98 153.97
CA ILE A 358 -46.49 59.57 155.38
C ILE A 358 -47.34 60.76 156.04
N ILE A 359 -48.25 60.84 157.09
CA ILE A 359 -49.35 60.10 157.86
C ILE A 359 -50.10 61.02 158.98
N SER A 360 -51.37 60.75 159.43
CA SER A 360 -52.13 61.10 160.74
C SER A 360 -52.97 62.44 160.97
N ASP A 361 -53.78 62.73 162.06
CA ASP A 361 -55.15 62.29 162.58
C ASP A 361 -55.83 63.24 163.69
N GLN A 362 -57.20 63.30 163.91
CA GLN A 362 -58.05 63.80 165.10
C GLN A 362 -59.60 64.04 164.77
N THR A 363 -60.67 64.45 165.56
CA THR A 363 -61.07 64.92 166.97
C THR A 363 -62.63 64.82 167.25
N GLU A 364 -63.24 65.09 168.47
CA GLU A 364 -64.72 64.98 168.77
C GLU A 364 -65.37 65.78 170.00
N GLN A 365 -66.71 66.10 169.98
CA GLN A 365 -67.78 66.11 171.07
C GLN A 365 -68.71 67.35 171.41
N MET A 366 -69.97 67.02 171.87
CA MET A 366 -70.98 67.76 172.73
C MET A 366 -72.26 68.43 172.13
N THR A 367 -73.47 67.92 172.45
CA THR A 367 -74.83 68.58 172.42
C THR A 367 -75.88 67.77 173.24
N LEU A 368 -77.06 68.32 173.60
CA LEU A 368 -78.18 67.48 174.13
C LEU A 368 -79.66 67.98 174.06
N LEU A 369 -80.05 69.12 174.67
CA LEU A 369 -81.42 69.30 175.23
C LEU A 369 -82.38 70.30 174.54
N ASP A 370 -83.53 69.78 174.07
CA ASP A 370 -84.86 70.42 173.87
C ASP A 370 -85.88 69.30 173.52
N LYS A 371 -87.15 69.32 174.00
CA LYS A 371 -88.14 68.28 173.58
C LYS A 371 -89.65 68.38 173.90
N HIS A 372 -90.11 69.01 175.00
CA HIS A 372 -91.37 68.53 175.63
C HIS A 372 -92.72 69.11 175.11
N GLN A 373 -92.74 70.12 174.23
CA GLN A 373 -93.95 70.82 173.74
C GLN A 373 -94.88 69.98 172.81
N LYS A 374 -94.64 68.67 172.68
CA LYS A 374 -94.86 67.92 171.44
C LYS A 374 -96.19 67.17 171.28
N THR A 375 -97.09 67.22 172.27
CA THR A 375 -98.19 66.24 172.38
C THR A 375 -99.48 66.62 171.65
N LEU A 376 -99.91 67.89 171.70
CA LEU A 376 -101.20 68.34 171.17
C LEU A 376 -101.22 68.54 169.64
N GLU A 377 -100.06 68.59 168.97
CA GLU A 377 -100.00 68.72 167.51
C GLU A 377 -100.51 67.48 166.74
N ASN A 378 -100.74 66.35 167.42
CA ASN A 378 -100.75 65.04 166.77
C ASN A 378 -102.13 64.63 166.22
N GLU A 379 -103.23 65.15 166.76
CA GLU A 379 -104.59 64.80 166.27
C GLU A 379 -104.92 65.49 164.94
N ILE A 380 -104.55 66.76 164.77
CA ILE A 380 -104.75 67.50 163.50
C ILE A 380 -103.97 66.85 162.34
N LYS A 381 -102.75 66.33 162.62
CA LYS A 381 -101.93 65.60 161.65
C LYS A 381 -102.61 64.32 161.14
N ALA A 382 -103.46 63.67 161.96
CA ALA A 382 -104.10 62.41 161.59
C ALA A 382 -105.09 62.56 160.42
N HIS A 383 -105.92 63.60 160.43
CA HIS A 383 -106.88 63.85 159.33
C HIS A 383 -106.18 64.33 158.05
N GLN A 384 -105.13 65.14 158.16
CA GLN A 384 -104.32 65.55 157.00
C GLN A 384 -103.67 64.33 156.29
N ALA A 385 -103.15 63.36 157.07
CA ALA A 385 -102.57 62.14 156.53
C ALA A 385 -103.58 61.24 155.77
N SER A 386 -104.88 61.34 156.06
CA SER A 386 -105.93 60.62 155.34
C SER A 386 -106.14 61.16 153.91
N ALA A 387 -106.19 62.49 153.78
CA ALA A 387 -106.36 63.14 152.47
C ALA A 387 -105.15 62.89 151.54
N GLN A 388 -103.93 62.97 152.07
CA GLN A 388 -102.70 62.68 151.30
C GLN A 388 -102.65 61.25 150.75
N LYS A 389 -103.21 60.26 151.46
CA LYS A 389 -103.26 58.86 150.98
C LYS A 389 -104.16 58.69 149.74
N LEU A 390 -105.30 59.38 149.69
CA LEU A 390 -106.19 59.33 148.51
C LEU A 390 -105.55 60.02 147.30
N GLN A 391 -104.91 61.17 147.51
CA GLN A 391 -104.23 61.91 146.43
C GLN A 391 -103.04 61.13 145.85
N THR A 392 -102.26 60.44 146.69
CA THR A 392 -101.12 59.62 146.23
C THR A 392 -101.54 58.33 145.53
N LEU A 393 -102.72 57.77 145.84
CA LEU A 393 -103.26 56.61 145.11
C LEU A 393 -103.66 56.98 143.68
N MET A 394 -104.31 58.13 143.49
CA MET A 394 -104.77 58.59 142.17
C MET A 394 -103.61 58.80 141.19
N LEU A 395 -102.57 59.52 141.61
CA LEU A 395 -101.33 59.74 140.85
C LEU A 395 -100.60 58.45 140.45
N LYS A 396 -100.82 57.35 141.18
CA LYS A 396 -100.24 56.05 140.83
C LYS A 396 -100.99 55.39 139.68
N VAL A 397 -102.32 55.41 139.70
CA VAL A 397 -103.17 54.86 138.64
C VAL A 397 -102.96 55.60 137.32
N GLU A 398 -102.76 56.92 137.37
CA GLU A 398 -102.44 57.74 136.19
C GLU A 398 -101.09 57.31 135.57
N LYS A 399 -100.03 57.15 136.38
CA LYS A 399 -98.73 56.66 135.89
C LYS A 399 -98.76 55.24 135.34
N ASP A 400 -99.53 54.35 135.95
CA ASP A 400 -99.62 52.96 135.51
C ASP A 400 -100.50 52.83 134.24
N ARG A 401 -101.43 53.76 133.98
CA ARG A 401 -102.09 53.92 132.67
C ARG A 401 -101.09 54.32 131.59
N ASP A 402 -100.29 55.34 131.85
CA ASP A 402 -99.41 55.95 130.83
C ASP A 402 -98.28 55.00 130.41
N ARG A 403 -97.73 54.22 131.35
CA ARG A 403 -96.81 53.10 131.05
C ARG A 403 -97.40 52.08 130.08
N ASN A 404 -98.64 51.66 130.31
CA ASN A 404 -99.28 50.65 129.46
C ASN A 404 -99.49 51.17 128.03
N ALA A 405 -99.64 52.49 127.85
CA ALA A 405 -99.68 53.09 126.52
C ALA A 405 -98.31 53.09 125.83
N GLU A 406 -97.23 53.39 126.57
CA GLU A 406 -95.85 53.27 126.06
C GLU A 406 -95.51 51.83 125.67
N GLU A 407 -95.86 50.82 126.48
CA GLU A 407 -95.61 49.41 126.16
C GLU A 407 -96.34 48.96 124.88
N VAL A 408 -97.59 49.38 124.68
CA VAL A 408 -98.36 49.07 123.46
C VAL A 408 -97.73 49.71 122.21
N GLN A 409 -97.26 50.96 122.29
CA GLN A 409 -96.58 51.61 121.17
C GLN A 409 -95.26 50.90 120.81
N ASN A 410 -94.41 50.62 121.81
CA ASN A 410 -93.14 49.91 121.61
C ASN A 410 -93.34 48.52 120.98
N LEU A 411 -94.43 47.82 121.31
CA LEU A 411 -94.79 46.55 120.67
C LEU A 411 -95.28 46.72 119.23
N SER A 412 -96.00 47.80 118.92
CA SER A 412 -96.44 48.13 117.55
C SER A 412 -95.24 48.41 116.63
N ASP A 413 -94.35 49.33 117.05
CA ASP A 413 -93.15 49.70 116.30
C ASP A 413 -92.26 48.46 116.02
N ARG A 414 -92.19 47.55 116.99
CA ARG A 414 -91.43 46.30 116.86
C ARG A 414 -92.05 45.31 115.87
N VAL A 415 -93.37 45.30 115.69
CA VAL A 415 -94.06 44.50 114.67
C VAL A 415 -93.85 45.07 113.27
N GLU A 416 -93.89 46.39 113.10
CA GLU A 416 -93.60 47.02 111.81
C GLU A 416 -92.18 46.72 111.33
N GLN A 417 -91.17 46.90 112.20
CA GLN A 417 -89.78 46.58 111.88
C GLN A 417 -89.56 45.12 111.46
N LEU A 418 -90.24 44.16 112.11
CA LEU A 418 -90.14 42.74 111.76
C LEU A 418 -90.80 42.42 110.41
N ASN A 419 -91.83 43.18 109.99
CA ASN A 419 -92.43 43.03 108.66
C ASN A 419 -91.52 43.59 107.56
N GLU A 420 -90.81 44.70 107.80
CA GLU A 420 -89.81 45.23 106.87
C GLU A 420 -88.63 44.25 106.68
N ASP A 421 -88.10 43.71 107.78
CA ASP A 421 -87.05 42.67 107.74
C ASP A 421 -87.51 41.44 106.93
N LEU A 422 -88.75 40.98 107.13
CA LEU A 422 -89.30 39.82 106.43
C LEU A 422 -89.46 40.09 104.92
N LEU A 423 -89.97 41.26 104.54
CA LEU A 423 -90.10 41.67 103.14
C LEU A 423 -88.73 41.77 102.45
N TYR A 424 -87.73 42.34 103.13
CA TYR A 424 -86.36 42.40 102.64
C TYR A 424 -85.76 41.00 102.41
N LYS A 425 -85.96 40.07 103.35
CA LYS A 425 -85.51 38.67 103.19
C LYS A 425 -86.24 37.94 102.07
N GLN A 426 -87.52 38.20 101.88
CA GLN A 426 -88.32 37.61 100.80
C GLN A 426 -87.83 38.06 99.42
N ASN A 427 -87.43 39.34 99.28
CA ASN A 427 -86.80 39.85 98.06
C ASN A 427 -85.41 39.24 97.81
N GLN A 428 -84.55 39.11 98.84
CA GLN A 428 -83.25 38.42 98.72
C GLN A 428 -83.38 36.97 98.23
N ILE A 429 -84.41 36.25 98.70
CA ILE A 429 -84.71 34.88 98.24
C ILE A 429 -85.17 34.87 96.76
N GLY A 430 -85.86 35.91 96.30
CA GLY A 430 -86.23 36.09 94.89
C GLY A 430 -85.01 36.20 93.98
N GLU A 431 -84.10 37.14 94.27
CA GLU A 431 -82.87 37.33 93.49
C GLU A 431 -81.99 36.06 93.41
N LEU A 432 -81.84 35.35 94.53
CA LEU A 432 -81.01 34.15 94.59
C LEU A 432 -81.63 33.00 93.76
N ARG A 433 -82.95 32.93 93.64
CA ARG A 433 -83.65 31.95 92.78
C ARG A 433 -83.49 32.26 91.29
N GLU A 434 -83.43 33.54 90.90
CA GLU A 434 -83.12 33.90 89.51
C GLU A 434 -81.66 33.61 89.16
N LYS A 435 -80.72 34.00 90.02
CA LYS A 435 -79.28 33.72 89.85
C LYS A 435 -79.00 32.21 89.76
N LEU A 436 -79.73 31.39 90.53
CA LEU A 436 -79.68 29.92 90.42
C LEU A 436 -80.12 29.44 89.02
N LYS A 437 -81.33 29.80 88.56
CA LYS A 437 -81.83 29.44 87.22
C LYS A 437 -80.89 29.87 86.10
N GLU A 438 -80.31 31.07 86.20
CA GLU A 438 -79.37 31.59 85.20
C GLU A 438 -78.08 30.73 85.16
N SER A 439 -77.59 30.28 86.32
CA SER A 439 -76.44 29.36 86.40
C SER A 439 -76.75 27.94 85.91
N GLU A 440 -77.95 27.43 86.16
CA GLU A 440 -78.43 26.13 85.66
C GLU A 440 -78.54 26.15 84.12
N ALA A 441 -79.07 27.24 83.54
CA ALA A 441 -79.14 27.43 82.10
C ALA A 441 -77.74 27.49 81.45
N LYS A 442 -76.79 28.21 82.08
CA LYS A 442 -75.39 28.25 81.64
C LYS A 442 -74.71 26.88 81.73
N LEU A 443 -74.96 26.12 82.81
CA LEU A 443 -74.45 24.76 82.96
C LEU A 443 -74.93 23.84 81.83
N PHE A 444 -76.22 23.88 81.51
CA PHE A 444 -76.81 23.08 80.43
C PHE A 444 -76.24 23.46 79.04
N GLN A 445 -76.07 24.76 78.76
CA GLN A 445 -75.41 25.23 77.54
C GLN A 445 -73.96 24.72 77.45
N CYS A 446 -73.18 24.81 78.53
CA CYS A 446 -71.82 24.28 78.58
C CYS A 446 -71.77 22.75 78.39
N GLN A 447 -72.72 21.99 78.94
CA GLN A 447 -72.81 20.54 78.75
C GLN A 447 -73.04 20.19 77.27
N ASN A 448 -74.03 20.81 76.62
CA ASN A 448 -74.34 20.60 75.21
C ASN A 448 -73.14 20.91 74.29
N MET A 449 -72.46 22.04 74.51
CA MET A 449 -71.25 22.39 73.76
C MET A 449 -70.12 21.35 73.95
N LEU A 450 -69.95 20.81 75.16
CA LEU A 450 -68.95 19.80 75.46
C LEU A 450 -69.27 18.45 74.77
N GLU A 451 -70.54 18.09 74.62
CA GLU A 451 -70.97 16.93 73.84
C GLU A 451 -70.75 17.11 72.33
N ILE A 452 -71.05 18.30 71.78
CA ILE A 452 -70.76 18.65 70.38
C ILE A 452 -69.25 18.54 70.11
N THR A 453 -68.40 19.19 70.91
CA THR A 453 -66.94 19.14 70.74
C THR A 453 -66.36 17.73 70.93
N ARG A 454 -66.97 16.88 71.78
CA ARG A 454 -66.63 15.45 71.85
C ARG A 454 -66.99 14.70 70.56
N GLY A 455 -68.15 14.99 69.96
CA GLY A 455 -68.56 14.46 68.67
C GLY A 455 -67.58 14.84 67.56
N GLU A 456 -67.25 16.12 67.43
CA GLU A 456 -66.29 16.67 66.47
C GLU A 456 -64.89 16.04 66.64
N ARG A 457 -64.37 15.98 67.87
CA ARG A 457 -63.10 15.31 68.17
C ARG A 457 -63.11 13.84 67.71
N ASN A 458 -64.20 13.11 67.98
CA ASN A 458 -64.35 11.71 67.59
C ASN A 458 -64.57 11.52 66.07
N ILE A 459 -64.85 12.58 65.31
CA ILE A 459 -64.83 12.60 63.84
C ILE A 459 -63.39 12.81 63.37
N PHE A 460 -62.74 13.89 63.80
CA PHE A 460 -61.36 14.20 63.41
C PHE A 460 -60.35 13.09 63.77
N GLU A 461 -60.56 12.37 64.88
CA GLU A 461 -59.74 11.20 65.26
C GLU A 461 -59.84 10.04 64.25
N ARG A 462 -61.03 9.79 63.69
CA ARG A 462 -61.23 8.79 62.62
C ARG A 462 -60.69 9.25 61.28
N ASP A 463 -60.86 10.53 60.97
CA ASP A 463 -60.37 11.11 59.71
C ASP A 463 -58.84 11.14 59.69
N LEU A 464 -58.21 11.54 60.81
CA LEU A 464 -56.76 11.44 61.03
C LEU A 464 -56.26 10.00 60.88
N MET A 465 -56.94 9.02 61.48
CA MET A 465 -56.58 7.60 61.33
C MET A 465 -56.69 7.13 59.87
N THR A 466 -57.67 7.64 59.12
CA THR A 466 -57.88 7.29 57.71
C THR A 466 -56.79 7.89 56.83
N CYS A 467 -56.55 9.20 56.95
CA CYS A 467 -55.44 9.89 56.26
C CYS A 467 -54.06 9.30 56.61
N SER A 468 -53.87 8.82 57.84
CA SER A 468 -52.64 8.13 58.25
C SER A 468 -52.44 6.81 57.49
N LYS A 469 -53.48 5.96 57.43
CA LYS A 469 -53.46 4.70 56.65
C LYS A 469 -53.27 4.95 55.16
N GLU A 470 -53.87 6.01 54.61
CA GLU A 470 -53.66 6.42 53.23
C GLU A 470 -52.22 6.89 52.98
N SER A 471 -51.62 7.64 53.92
CA SER A 471 -50.20 8.04 53.88
C SER A 471 -49.27 6.82 53.88
N GLU A 472 -49.54 5.80 54.69
CA GLU A 472 -48.79 4.54 54.68
C GLU A 472 -48.97 3.76 53.37
N GLY A 473 -50.21 3.66 52.88
CA GLY A 473 -50.52 3.04 51.59
C GLY A 473 -49.91 3.78 50.38
N LEU A 474 -49.66 5.09 50.49
CA LEU A 474 -48.90 5.87 49.51
C LEU A 474 -47.39 5.67 49.65
N LYS A 475 -46.86 5.58 50.87
CA LYS A 475 -45.43 5.31 51.13
C LYS A 475 -44.99 3.93 50.61
N GLU A 476 -45.79 2.88 50.77
CA GLU A 476 -45.44 1.56 50.22
C GLU A 476 -45.63 1.49 48.69
N ARG A 477 -46.62 2.20 48.13
CA ARG A 477 -46.71 2.41 46.67
C ARG A 477 -45.48 3.13 46.12
N LEU A 478 -44.98 4.16 46.81
CA LEU A 478 -43.76 4.88 46.44
C LEU A 478 -42.52 3.97 46.50
N LYS A 479 -42.34 3.16 47.56
CA LYS A 479 -41.25 2.16 47.62
C LYS A 479 -41.33 1.16 46.46
N ASN A 480 -42.52 0.68 46.11
CA ASN A 480 -42.69 -0.24 44.98
C ASN A 480 -42.37 0.44 43.65
N ALA A 481 -42.78 1.69 43.45
CA ALA A 481 -42.38 2.48 42.28
C ALA A 481 -40.85 2.65 42.19
N ILE A 482 -40.18 2.95 43.31
CA ILE A 482 -38.71 3.05 43.38
C ILE A 482 -38.06 1.72 43.01
N ARG A 483 -38.50 0.59 43.60
CA ARG A 483 -38.02 -0.77 43.26
C ARG A 483 -38.12 -1.05 41.75
N THR A 484 -39.27 -0.73 41.13
CA THR A 484 -39.45 -0.92 39.68
C THR A 484 -38.60 0.03 38.83
N VAL A 485 -38.39 1.26 39.28
CA VAL A 485 -37.50 2.22 38.61
C VAL A 485 -36.05 1.76 38.65
N ASP A 486 -35.60 1.18 39.77
CA ASP A 486 -34.23 0.68 39.91
C ASP A 486 -34.01 -0.62 39.10
N GLN A 487 -34.99 -1.52 39.02
CA GLN A 487 -34.95 -2.65 38.07
C GLN A 487 -34.87 -2.17 36.61
N LEU A 488 -35.69 -1.18 36.21
CA LEU A 488 -35.66 -0.63 34.86
C LEU A 488 -34.34 0.09 34.52
N LYS A 489 -33.67 0.72 35.51
CA LYS A 489 -32.30 1.24 35.35
C LYS A 489 -31.30 0.10 35.11
N GLU A 490 -31.40 -0.99 35.86
CA GLU A 490 -30.50 -2.15 35.72
C GLU A 490 -30.70 -2.85 34.35
N GLU A 491 -31.93 -3.07 33.92
CA GLU A 491 -32.25 -3.55 32.56
C GLU A 491 -31.71 -2.61 31.48
N THR A 492 -31.85 -1.30 31.67
CA THR A 492 -31.32 -0.29 30.73
C THR A 492 -29.79 -0.33 30.67
N ALA A 493 -29.12 -0.42 31.82
CA ALA A 493 -27.66 -0.54 31.89
C ALA A 493 -27.15 -1.83 31.22
N ASN A 494 -27.84 -2.95 31.43
CA ASN A 494 -27.54 -4.22 30.77
C ASN A 494 -27.70 -4.10 29.24
N LYS A 495 -28.79 -3.52 28.74
CA LYS A 495 -28.99 -3.30 27.29
C LYS A 495 -27.99 -2.32 26.68
N VAL A 496 -27.56 -1.28 27.41
CA VAL A 496 -26.47 -0.39 26.99
C VAL A 496 -25.14 -1.17 26.89
N ALA A 497 -24.85 -2.06 27.83
CA ALA A 497 -23.66 -2.92 27.77
C ALA A 497 -23.72 -3.96 26.63
N GLU A 498 -24.91 -4.46 26.27
CA GLU A 498 -25.12 -5.32 25.10
C GLU A 498 -24.96 -4.54 23.78
N LEU A 499 -25.56 -3.36 23.65
CA LEU A 499 -25.39 -2.47 22.50
C LEU A 499 -23.92 -2.07 22.30
N PHE A 500 -23.18 -1.81 23.38
CA PHE A 500 -21.74 -1.52 23.30
C PHE A 500 -20.93 -2.72 22.78
N LYS A 501 -21.27 -3.96 23.21
CA LYS A 501 -20.66 -5.18 22.65
C LYS A 501 -21.00 -5.34 21.17
N ALA A 502 -22.27 -5.12 20.79
CA ALA A 502 -22.73 -5.20 19.41
C ALA A 502 -22.01 -4.19 18.50
N ASN A 503 -21.95 -2.90 18.88
CA ASN A 503 -21.19 -1.89 18.15
C ASN A 503 -19.71 -2.25 18.02
N LYS A 504 -19.08 -2.78 19.08
CA LYS A 504 -17.68 -3.23 19.02
C LYS A 504 -17.47 -4.43 18.08
N THR A 505 -18.47 -5.29 17.87
CA THR A 505 -18.43 -6.32 16.82
C THR A 505 -18.68 -5.75 15.42
N ILE A 506 -19.56 -4.76 15.27
CA ILE A 506 -19.79 -4.05 14.01
C ILE A 506 -18.50 -3.32 13.59
N ASP A 507 -17.85 -2.57 14.48
CA ASP A 507 -16.55 -1.91 14.24
C ASP A 507 -15.46 -2.87 13.72
N LYS A 508 -15.47 -4.13 14.20
CA LYS A 508 -14.53 -5.17 13.78
C LYS A 508 -14.86 -5.65 12.37
N VAL A 509 -16.13 -5.99 12.11
CA VAL A 509 -16.61 -6.43 10.79
C VAL A 509 -16.50 -5.31 9.74
N GLU A 510 -16.71 -4.05 10.11
CA GLU A 510 -16.56 -2.87 9.23
C GLU A 510 -15.08 -2.66 8.82
N LYS A 511 -14.14 -2.91 9.74
CA LYS A 511 -12.69 -2.91 9.43
C LYS A 511 -12.29 -4.08 8.54
N GLU A 512 -12.76 -5.28 8.83
CA GLU A 512 -12.54 -6.48 8.00
C GLU A 512 -13.14 -6.33 6.59
N LYS A 513 -14.31 -5.71 6.49
CA LYS A 513 -14.96 -5.29 5.24
C LYS A 513 -14.13 -4.26 4.47
N GLN A 514 -13.47 -3.32 5.15
CA GLN A 514 -12.56 -2.37 4.47
C GLN A 514 -11.26 -3.03 4.01
N THR A 515 -10.62 -3.90 4.81
CA THR A 515 -9.41 -4.62 4.37
C THR A 515 -9.72 -5.54 3.20
N LEU A 516 -10.80 -6.33 3.27
CA LEU A 516 -11.25 -7.16 2.14
C LEU A 516 -11.57 -6.32 0.90
N LYS A 517 -12.08 -5.08 1.05
CA LYS A 517 -12.33 -4.18 -0.09
C LYS A 517 -11.02 -3.66 -0.72
N SER A 518 -9.99 -3.35 0.07
CA SER A 518 -8.66 -3.03 -0.47
C SER A 518 -7.98 -4.24 -1.10
N ASP A 519 -8.16 -5.44 -0.54
CA ASP A 519 -7.61 -6.68 -1.08
C ASP A 519 -8.26 -7.03 -2.41
N ILE A 520 -9.59 -6.90 -2.53
CA ILE A 520 -10.34 -7.06 -3.78
C ILE A 520 -9.88 -6.03 -4.83
N GLN A 521 -9.63 -4.77 -4.45
CA GLN A 521 -9.07 -3.77 -5.39
C GLN A 521 -7.65 -4.14 -5.84
N SER A 522 -6.78 -4.56 -4.91
CA SER A 522 -5.41 -5.01 -5.20
C SER A 522 -5.40 -6.21 -6.16
N ILE A 523 -6.20 -7.24 -5.86
CA ILE A 523 -6.38 -8.43 -6.69
C ILE A 523 -6.99 -8.07 -8.05
N SER A 524 -7.94 -7.14 -8.10
CA SER A 524 -8.53 -6.68 -9.38
C SER A 524 -7.50 -5.95 -10.25
N ILE A 525 -6.61 -5.15 -9.67
CA ILE A 525 -5.52 -4.47 -10.39
C ILE A 525 -4.49 -5.50 -10.88
N ALA A 526 -4.09 -6.46 -10.04
CA ALA A 526 -3.19 -7.55 -10.42
C ALA A 526 -3.79 -8.44 -11.53
N LEU A 527 -5.08 -8.75 -11.46
CA LEU A 527 -5.81 -9.48 -12.50
C LEU A 527 -5.86 -8.69 -13.82
N GLN A 528 -6.03 -7.36 -13.76
CA GLN A 528 -6.02 -6.51 -14.94
C GLN A 528 -4.62 -6.39 -15.56
N HIS A 529 -3.56 -6.31 -14.75
CA HIS A 529 -2.16 -6.36 -15.19
C HIS A 529 -1.86 -7.69 -15.89
N SER A 530 -2.16 -8.81 -15.23
CA SER A 530 -1.97 -10.16 -15.78
C SER A 530 -2.76 -10.40 -17.07
N LYS A 531 -3.97 -9.83 -17.21
CA LYS A 531 -4.73 -9.84 -18.47
C LYS A 531 -4.07 -9.00 -19.57
N SER A 532 -3.43 -7.88 -19.24
CA SER A 532 -2.64 -7.10 -20.21
C SER A 532 -1.42 -7.88 -20.67
N GLU A 533 -0.66 -8.46 -19.74
CA GLU A 533 0.50 -9.31 -20.05
C GLU A 533 0.11 -10.52 -20.90
N LEU A 534 -1.02 -11.19 -20.59
CA LEU A 534 -1.54 -12.29 -21.38
C LEU A 534 -1.97 -11.84 -22.79
N SER A 535 -2.56 -10.65 -22.91
CA SER A 535 -2.89 -10.03 -24.21
C SER A 535 -1.61 -9.73 -25.02
N GLU A 536 -0.59 -9.16 -24.39
CA GLU A 536 0.70 -8.88 -25.04
C GLU A 536 1.41 -10.17 -25.47
N LYS A 537 1.42 -11.20 -24.61
CA LYS A 537 2.03 -12.51 -24.91
C LYS A 537 1.26 -13.31 -25.97
N THR A 538 -0.06 -13.21 -26.03
CA THR A 538 -0.83 -13.81 -27.15
C THR A 538 -0.59 -13.07 -28.46
N ASN A 539 -0.51 -11.74 -28.45
CA ASN A 539 -0.11 -10.94 -29.61
C ASN A 539 1.32 -11.24 -30.08
N GLU A 540 2.27 -11.43 -29.16
CA GLU A 540 3.64 -11.86 -29.46
C GLU A 540 3.66 -13.29 -30.05
N ASN A 541 2.89 -14.22 -29.48
CA ASN A 541 2.77 -15.59 -29.99
C ASN A 541 2.17 -15.61 -31.42
N VAL A 542 1.16 -14.80 -31.70
CA VAL A 542 0.61 -14.62 -33.06
C VAL A 542 1.66 -14.08 -34.04
N ARG A 543 2.50 -13.13 -33.62
CA ARG A 543 3.62 -12.64 -34.46
C ARG A 543 4.64 -13.73 -34.73
N LEU A 544 5.06 -14.48 -33.70
CA LEU A 544 6.02 -15.57 -33.83
C LEU A 544 5.49 -16.71 -34.71
N ASN A 545 4.23 -17.10 -34.56
CA ASN A 545 3.58 -18.09 -35.43
C ASN A 545 3.51 -17.61 -36.89
N LYS A 546 3.28 -16.32 -37.13
CA LYS A 546 3.37 -15.76 -38.48
C LYS A 546 4.80 -15.86 -39.03
N THR A 547 5.81 -15.47 -38.26
CA THR A 547 7.22 -15.61 -38.68
C THR A 547 7.58 -17.06 -38.99
N LEU A 548 7.17 -18.02 -38.16
CA LEU A 548 7.37 -19.45 -38.39
C LEU A 548 6.65 -19.95 -39.67
N SER A 549 5.47 -19.42 -39.97
CA SER A 549 4.76 -19.70 -41.23
C SER A 549 5.50 -19.11 -42.43
N ASP A 550 5.91 -17.84 -42.36
CA ASP A 550 6.65 -17.16 -43.42
C ASP A 550 8.00 -17.86 -43.68
N ASP A 551 8.72 -18.28 -42.64
CA ASP A 551 9.95 -19.08 -42.72
C ASP A 551 9.69 -20.50 -43.26
N ALA A 552 8.59 -21.16 -42.90
CA ALA A 552 8.23 -22.45 -43.48
C ALA A 552 7.95 -22.36 -44.99
N THR A 553 7.30 -21.28 -45.45
CA THR A 553 7.14 -21.04 -46.91
C THR A 553 8.47 -20.76 -47.60
N ASN A 554 9.37 -20.00 -46.97
CA ASN A 554 10.72 -19.78 -47.48
C ASN A 554 11.55 -21.06 -47.55
N MET A 555 11.49 -21.92 -46.52
CA MET A 555 12.15 -23.22 -46.52
C MET A 555 11.63 -24.13 -47.63
N ASN A 556 10.32 -24.14 -47.88
CA ASN A 556 9.74 -24.90 -49.00
C ASN A 556 10.11 -24.31 -50.37
N ARG A 557 10.26 -22.97 -50.49
CA ARG A 557 10.80 -22.31 -51.69
C ARG A 557 12.27 -22.69 -51.94
N LEU A 558 13.09 -22.70 -50.89
CA LEU A 558 14.51 -23.07 -50.95
C LEU A 558 14.69 -24.56 -51.29
N LYS A 559 13.87 -25.47 -50.75
CA LYS A 559 13.84 -26.89 -51.14
C LYS A 559 13.57 -27.05 -52.64
N LYS A 560 12.53 -26.40 -53.18
CA LYS A 560 12.24 -26.44 -54.63
C LYS A 560 13.37 -25.88 -55.49
N GLN A 561 14.07 -24.85 -55.02
CA GLN A 561 15.26 -24.32 -55.73
C GLN A 561 16.44 -25.30 -55.68
N LEU A 562 16.64 -26.01 -54.57
CA LEU A 562 17.65 -27.07 -54.44
C LEU A 562 17.31 -28.30 -55.31
N GLU A 563 16.05 -28.72 -55.35
CA GLU A 563 15.54 -29.78 -56.24
C GLU A 563 15.76 -29.42 -57.72
N GLY A 564 15.46 -28.17 -58.11
CA GLY A 564 15.76 -27.66 -59.45
C GLY A 564 17.25 -27.74 -59.79
N ALA A 565 18.12 -27.23 -58.91
CA ALA A 565 19.57 -27.28 -59.10
C ALA A 565 20.14 -28.71 -59.12
N ILE A 566 19.54 -29.65 -58.36
CA ILE A 566 19.87 -31.07 -58.40
C ILE A 566 19.52 -31.66 -59.78
N ASN A 567 18.32 -31.38 -60.29
CA ASN A 567 17.86 -31.85 -61.60
C ASN A 567 18.71 -31.28 -62.74
N GLU A 568 19.06 -29.99 -62.70
CA GLU A 568 19.98 -29.36 -63.66
C GLU A 568 21.37 -30.03 -63.63
N LYS A 569 21.93 -30.23 -62.43
CA LYS A 569 23.22 -30.89 -62.21
C LYS A 569 23.21 -32.36 -62.69
N ASP A 570 22.10 -33.09 -62.51
CA ASP A 570 21.99 -34.48 -63.00
C ASP A 570 21.74 -34.55 -64.52
N LEU A 571 21.01 -33.59 -65.10
CA LEU A 571 20.91 -33.44 -66.56
C LEU A 571 22.28 -33.16 -67.19
N VAL A 572 23.05 -32.22 -66.64
CA VAL A 572 24.42 -31.91 -67.10
C VAL A 572 25.34 -33.12 -66.91
N LYS A 573 25.19 -33.90 -65.84
CA LYS A 573 25.92 -35.15 -65.62
C LYS A 573 25.62 -36.19 -66.71
N VAL A 574 24.35 -36.38 -67.08
CA VAL A 574 23.95 -37.30 -68.17
C VAL A 574 24.47 -36.83 -69.53
N GLN A 575 24.39 -35.52 -69.81
CA GLN A 575 24.97 -34.95 -71.03
C GLN A 575 26.49 -35.14 -71.08
N LEU A 576 27.19 -34.97 -69.94
CA LEU A 576 28.63 -35.18 -69.86
C LEU A 576 29.02 -36.66 -70.09
N THR A 577 28.28 -37.63 -69.53
CA THR A 577 28.54 -39.05 -69.81
C THR A 577 28.31 -39.39 -71.28
N GLN A 578 27.26 -38.88 -71.91
CA GLN A 578 27.01 -39.05 -73.35
C GLN A 578 28.13 -38.46 -74.22
N ARG A 579 28.70 -37.31 -73.84
CA ARG A 579 29.86 -36.72 -74.55
C ARG A 579 31.16 -37.50 -74.32
N VAL A 580 31.36 -38.11 -73.15
CA VAL A 580 32.49 -39.02 -72.91
C VAL A 580 32.35 -40.30 -73.74
N GLU A 581 31.15 -40.87 -73.83
CA GLU A 581 30.85 -42.02 -74.71
C GLU A 581 31.07 -41.68 -76.18
N GLU A 582 30.63 -40.51 -76.65
CA GLU A 582 30.90 -40.00 -78.01
C GLU A 582 32.41 -39.85 -78.29
N ILE A 583 33.18 -39.28 -77.36
CA ILE A 583 34.64 -39.16 -77.47
C ILE A 583 35.32 -40.53 -77.50
N ASN A 584 34.87 -41.49 -76.70
CA ASN A 584 35.40 -42.85 -76.70
C ASN A 584 35.12 -43.55 -78.05
N ASN A 585 33.88 -43.50 -78.54
CA ASN A 585 33.48 -44.05 -79.85
C ASN A 585 34.28 -43.43 -81.01
N LEU A 586 34.53 -42.11 -80.98
CA LEU A 586 35.36 -41.43 -81.96
C LEU A 586 36.84 -41.84 -81.86
N THR A 587 37.34 -42.07 -80.63
CA THR A 587 38.72 -42.51 -80.38
C THR A 587 38.94 -43.94 -80.85
N GLU A 588 38.02 -44.87 -80.59
CA GLU A 588 38.04 -46.23 -81.12
C GLU A 588 37.99 -46.25 -82.65
N LYS A 589 37.13 -45.41 -83.26
CA LYS A 589 37.06 -45.24 -84.71
C LYS A 589 38.36 -44.71 -85.30
N LEU A 590 39.00 -43.73 -84.63
CA LEU A 590 40.30 -43.20 -85.04
C LEU A 590 41.40 -44.27 -84.92
N ASN A 591 41.42 -45.04 -83.84
CA ASN A 591 42.36 -46.17 -83.68
C ASN A 591 42.18 -47.24 -84.76
N MET A 592 40.94 -47.61 -85.11
CA MET A 592 40.66 -48.54 -86.21
C MET A 592 41.11 -48.00 -87.57
N LEU A 593 40.94 -46.70 -87.82
CA LEU A 593 41.40 -46.05 -89.04
C LEU A 593 42.94 -45.99 -89.12
N ASN A 594 43.62 -45.67 -88.01
CA ASN A 594 45.08 -45.71 -87.94
C ASN A 594 45.60 -47.14 -88.18
N MET A 595 45.04 -48.16 -87.51
CA MET A 595 45.41 -49.56 -87.75
C MET A 595 45.14 -50.03 -89.19
N ALA A 596 44.16 -49.44 -89.89
CA ALA A 596 43.94 -49.69 -91.31
C ALA A 596 44.97 -48.97 -92.19
N LEU A 597 45.34 -47.73 -91.84
CA LEU A 597 46.38 -46.95 -92.51
C LEU A 597 47.75 -47.63 -92.37
N ASP A 598 48.17 -48.00 -91.16
CA ASP A 598 49.44 -48.70 -90.88
C ASP A 598 49.57 -49.98 -91.73
N ARG A 599 48.49 -50.76 -91.86
CA ARG A 599 48.45 -51.95 -92.72
C ARG A 599 48.60 -51.59 -94.19
N GLY A 600 47.94 -50.53 -94.65
CA GLY A 600 48.04 -50.03 -96.02
C GLY A 600 49.43 -49.49 -96.35
N GLU A 601 50.05 -48.74 -95.44
CA GLU A 601 51.42 -48.24 -95.57
C GLU A 601 52.45 -49.36 -95.59
N ASN A 602 52.29 -50.37 -94.71
CA ASN A 602 53.16 -51.55 -94.71
C ASN A 602 53.03 -52.32 -96.04
N GLN A 603 51.81 -52.62 -96.50
CA GLN A 603 51.59 -53.27 -97.80
C GLN A 603 52.13 -52.45 -98.97
N TYR A 604 52.01 -51.12 -98.94
CA TYR A 604 52.58 -50.24 -99.95
C TYR A 604 54.12 -50.27 -99.93
N ARG A 605 54.73 -50.31 -98.75
CA ARG A 605 56.19 -50.45 -98.57
C ARG A 605 56.68 -51.78 -99.11
N ASP A 606 56.00 -52.88 -98.80
CA ASP A 606 56.29 -54.22 -99.34
C ASP A 606 56.26 -54.20 -100.88
N ARG A 607 55.27 -53.55 -101.50
CA ARG A 607 55.19 -53.40 -102.96
C ARG A 607 56.26 -52.48 -103.54
N LEU A 608 56.75 -51.48 -102.81
CA LEU A 608 57.89 -50.67 -103.24
C LEU A 608 59.19 -51.49 -103.24
N ASP A 609 59.40 -52.37 -102.26
CA ASP A 609 60.56 -53.26 -102.23
C ASP A 609 60.42 -54.43 -103.24
N ASP A 610 59.22 -54.98 -103.51
CA ASP A 610 58.98 -55.86 -104.67
C ASP A 610 59.42 -55.18 -105.98
N ILE A 611 58.95 -53.94 -106.21
CA ILE A 611 59.29 -53.15 -107.39
C ILE A 611 60.79 -52.87 -107.46
N ARG A 612 61.46 -52.71 -106.32
CA ARG A 612 62.92 -52.52 -106.22
C ARG A 612 63.68 -53.80 -106.58
N LEU A 613 63.26 -54.96 -106.06
CA LEU A 613 63.84 -56.26 -106.38
C LEU A 613 63.65 -56.59 -107.87
N LEU A 614 62.46 -56.36 -108.42
CA LEU A 614 62.18 -56.52 -109.86
C LEU A 614 63.03 -55.57 -110.72
N LYS A 615 63.26 -54.32 -110.28
CA LYS A 615 64.17 -53.38 -110.98
C LYS A 615 65.63 -53.87 -110.95
N ILE A 616 66.08 -54.44 -109.82
CA ILE A 616 67.42 -55.06 -109.71
C ILE A 616 67.52 -56.24 -110.66
N GLU A 617 66.53 -57.14 -110.68
CA GLU A 617 66.57 -58.33 -111.54
C GLU A 617 66.45 -57.99 -113.04
N ILE A 618 65.64 -57.00 -113.41
CA ILE A 618 65.64 -56.43 -114.77
C ILE A 618 67.03 -55.88 -115.13
N SER A 619 67.77 -55.30 -114.18
CA SER A 619 69.16 -54.85 -114.40
C SER A 619 70.12 -56.04 -114.57
N ASN A 620 70.00 -57.08 -113.73
CA ASN A 620 70.78 -58.32 -113.81
C ASN A 620 70.58 -59.00 -115.17
N LEU A 621 69.33 -59.24 -115.58
CA LEU A 621 68.98 -59.86 -116.86
C LEU A 621 69.43 -59.02 -118.06
N ARG A 622 69.35 -57.68 -117.98
CA ARG A 622 69.93 -56.79 -119.01
C ARG A 622 71.45 -56.90 -119.08
N SER A 623 72.13 -57.04 -117.93
CA SER A 623 73.58 -57.22 -117.86
C SER A 623 74.01 -58.58 -118.43
N GLN A 624 73.35 -59.67 -118.02
CA GLN A 624 73.54 -61.02 -118.56
C GLN A 624 73.30 -61.05 -120.08
N ARG A 625 72.19 -60.47 -120.56
CA ARG A 625 71.90 -60.32 -121.99
C ARG A 625 73.05 -59.59 -122.70
N ASN A 626 73.50 -58.46 -122.17
CA ASN A 626 74.60 -57.70 -122.78
C ASN A 626 75.92 -58.49 -122.82
N LEU A 627 76.22 -59.29 -121.79
CA LEU A 627 77.37 -60.20 -121.78
C LEU A 627 77.23 -61.31 -122.83
N LEU A 628 76.05 -61.93 -122.96
CA LEU A 628 75.77 -62.93 -123.98
C LEU A 628 75.81 -62.35 -125.40
N THR A 629 75.34 -61.12 -125.61
CA THR A 629 75.47 -60.40 -126.90
C THR A 629 76.94 -60.14 -127.26
N ARG A 630 77.79 -59.77 -126.29
CA ARG A 630 79.25 -59.68 -126.51
C ARG A 630 79.87 -61.05 -126.81
N GLY A 631 79.45 -62.10 -126.09
CA GLY A 631 79.88 -63.48 -126.35
C GLY A 631 79.52 -63.96 -127.77
N LEU A 632 78.33 -63.60 -128.27
CA LEU A 632 77.92 -63.86 -129.64
C LEU A 632 78.74 -63.06 -130.67
N ALA A 633 79.08 -61.81 -130.39
CA ALA A 633 79.99 -61.02 -131.23
C ALA A 633 81.38 -61.67 -131.31
N ASN A 634 82.01 -61.96 -130.17
CA ASN A 634 83.29 -62.69 -130.11
C ASN A 634 83.22 -64.06 -130.82
N THR A 635 82.06 -64.73 -130.80
CA THR A 635 81.85 -66.00 -131.53
C THR A 635 81.74 -65.80 -133.04
N ALA A 636 81.20 -64.67 -133.50
CA ALA A 636 81.21 -64.30 -134.92
C ALA A 636 82.63 -63.93 -135.38
N ASP A 637 83.37 -63.17 -134.58
CA ASP A 637 84.78 -62.83 -134.82
C ASP A 637 85.65 -64.10 -134.90
N MET A 638 85.51 -65.02 -133.93
CA MET A 638 86.16 -66.34 -133.95
C MET A 638 85.79 -67.18 -135.19
N ARG A 639 84.55 -67.12 -135.67
CA ARG A 639 84.15 -67.79 -136.92
C ARG A 639 84.79 -67.13 -138.14
N GLN A 640 84.90 -65.81 -138.17
CA GLN A 640 85.60 -65.08 -139.23
C GLN A 640 87.11 -65.37 -139.21
N GLU A 641 87.72 -65.47 -138.03
CA GLU A 641 89.11 -65.89 -137.85
C GLU A 641 89.32 -67.35 -138.29
N VAL A 642 88.43 -68.29 -137.95
CA VAL A 642 88.46 -69.67 -138.47
C VAL A 642 88.29 -69.74 -139.99
N LEU A 643 87.45 -68.88 -140.58
CA LEU A 643 87.33 -68.77 -142.05
C LEU A 643 88.58 -68.16 -142.68
N GLN A 644 89.22 -67.19 -142.04
CA GLN A 644 90.46 -66.58 -142.49
C GLN A 644 91.64 -67.56 -142.35
N LEU A 645 91.72 -68.32 -141.26
CA LEU A 645 92.66 -69.41 -141.05
C LEU A 645 92.42 -70.56 -142.05
N ASN A 646 91.18 -70.86 -142.44
CA ASN A 646 90.92 -71.82 -143.53
C ASN A 646 91.36 -71.28 -144.91
N ARG A 647 91.15 -69.98 -145.19
CA ARG A 647 91.66 -69.34 -146.41
C ARG A 647 93.19 -69.37 -146.44
N VAL A 648 93.85 -69.01 -145.33
CA VAL A 648 95.31 -69.09 -145.18
C VAL A 648 95.78 -70.54 -145.28
N LEU A 649 95.14 -71.50 -144.61
CA LEU A 649 95.49 -72.92 -144.72
C LEU A 649 95.37 -73.46 -146.15
N ASN A 650 94.35 -73.03 -146.90
CA ASN A 650 94.24 -73.39 -148.32
C ASN A 650 95.26 -72.64 -149.19
N GLN A 651 95.62 -71.39 -148.87
CA GLN A 651 96.75 -70.70 -149.50
C GLN A 651 98.08 -71.38 -149.20
N GLU A 652 98.33 -71.81 -147.96
CA GLU A 652 99.53 -72.58 -147.57
C GLU A 652 99.50 -74.01 -148.15
N ARG A 653 98.34 -74.61 -148.43
CA ARG A 653 98.24 -75.87 -149.19
C ARG A 653 98.48 -75.68 -150.68
N VAL A 654 98.03 -74.58 -151.27
CA VAL A 654 98.34 -74.22 -152.67
C VAL A 654 99.82 -73.85 -152.81
N LYS A 655 100.39 -73.12 -151.85
CA LYS A 655 101.84 -72.91 -151.73
C LYS A 655 102.57 -74.21 -151.46
N ALA A 656 102.06 -75.12 -150.64
CA ALA A 656 102.72 -76.41 -150.40
C ALA A 656 102.77 -77.24 -151.68
N ARG A 657 101.71 -77.24 -152.51
CA ARG A 657 101.76 -77.83 -153.85
C ARG A 657 102.72 -77.09 -154.78
N ALA A 658 102.67 -75.76 -154.83
CA ALA A 658 103.63 -74.98 -155.61
C ALA A 658 105.07 -75.20 -155.13
N LEU A 659 105.29 -75.50 -153.85
CA LEU A 659 106.57 -75.87 -153.26
C LEU A 659 106.91 -77.34 -153.50
N GLU A 660 105.95 -78.25 -153.70
CA GLU A 660 106.18 -79.61 -154.21
C GLU A 660 106.58 -79.55 -155.70
N ASP A 661 105.95 -78.66 -156.48
CA ASP A 661 106.32 -78.36 -157.87
C ASP A 661 107.69 -77.64 -157.96
N GLU A 662 108.02 -76.73 -157.03
CA GLU A 662 109.37 -76.13 -156.89
C GLU A 662 110.39 -77.11 -156.26
N MET A 663 109.97 -78.14 -155.51
CA MET A 663 110.85 -79.25 -155.10
C MET A 663 111.24 -80.12 -156.29
N LEU A 664 110.45 -80.13 -157.37
CA LEU A 664 110.82 -80.73 -158.66
C LEU A 664 111.77 -79.85 -159.49
N THR A 665 111.93 -78.55 -159.18
CA THR A 665 112.89 -77.62 -159.83
C THR A 665 113.42 -76.53 -158.86
N PRO A 666 114.61 -76.69 -158.24
CA PRO A 666 114.93 -76.04 -156.96
C PRO A 666 115.57 -74.62 -156.99
N MET A 667 115.16 -73.77 -156.03
CA MET A 667 115.88 -72.59 -155.45
C MET A 667 115.35 -72.30 -154.00
N ASN A 668 116.01 -71.51 -153.11
CA ASN A 668 115.98 -71.81 -151.63
C ASN A 668 116.15 -70.62 -150.59
N VAL A 669 115.86 -70.81 -149.25
CA VAL A 669 116.48 -70.23 -147.96
C VAL A 669 115.75 -69.23 -146.92
N HIS A 670 115.48 -69.68 -145.64
CA HIS A 670 115.54 -69.10 -144.19
C HIS A 670 114.96 -67.71 -143.63
N ARG A 671 114.80 -67.27 -142.31
CA ARG A 671 114.73 -67.78 -140.84
C ARG A 671 114.09 -66.77 -139.74
N TRP A 672 114.57 -66.58 -138.44
CA TRP A 672 113.80 -66.14 -137.17
C TRP A 672 114.38 -64.98 -136.18
N ARG A 673 113.87 -64.72 -134.91
CA ARG A 673 113.84 -63.40 -134.06
C ARG A 673 113.82 -63.43 -132.44
N LYS A 674 114.19 -62.37 -131.60
CA LYS A 674 113.82 -62.09 -130.11
C LYS A 674 114.20 -60.69 -129.37
N LEU A 675 113.98 -60.43 -128.02
CA LEU A 675 114.02 -59.08 -127.25
C LEU A 675 114.23 -59.04 -125.64
N SER A 676 114.34 -57.86 -124.89
CA SER A 676 114.63 -57.62 -123.39
C SER A 676 114.32 -56.20 -122.67
N GLY A 677 114.58 -55.92 -121.33
CA GLY A 677 114.31 -54.61 -120.52
C GLY A 677 114.92 -54.37 -119.05
N LYS A 678 114.70 -53.23 -118.27
CA LYS A 678 115.26 -52.89 -116.86
C LYS A 678 114.65 -51.69 -115.92
N ASP A 679 115.33 -51.19 -114.80
CA ASP A 679 114.80 -50.63 -113.45
C ASP A 679 115.41 -49.28 -112.75
N PRO A 680 114.96 -48.71 -111.54
CA PRO A 680 115.23 -47.32 -110.90
C PRO A 680 115.81 -47.10 -109.39
N GLU A 681 115.72 -45.90 -108.69
CA GLU A 681 116.55 -45.44 -107.47
C GLU A 681 116.02 -44.41 -106.31
N LYS A 682 116.86 -43.49 -105.70
CA LYS A 682 116.88 -43.01 -104.25
C LYS A 682 116.02 -41.79 -103.75
N MET A 683 115.46 -40.94 -104.60
CA MET A 683 114.93 -39.60 -104.22
C MET A 683 113.75 -39.59 -103.21
N ASP A 684 112.87 -40.60 -103.27
CA ASP A 684 111.56 -40.61 -102.61
C ASP A 684 111.60 -40.52 -101.07
N LEU A 685 112.74 -40.87 -100.47
CA LEU A 685 112.97 -40.82 -99.02
C LEU A 685 112.92 -39.38 -98.45
N ILE A 686 113.37 -38.38 -99.21
CA ILE A 686 113.43 -36.98 -98.73
C ILE A 686 112.02 -36.37 -98.64
N VAL A 687 111.16 -36.67 -99.63
CA VAL A 687 109.75 -36.21 -99.70
C VAL A 687 108.97 -36.68 -98.47
N LYS A 688 109.26 -37.89 -97.99
CA LYS A 688 108.63 -38.50 -96.81
C LYS A 688 108.82 -37.63 -95.54
N VAL A 689 110.03 -37.14 -95.31
CA VAL A 689 110.39 -36.38 -94.09
C VAL A 689 109.66 -35.04 -94.02
N GLN A 690 109.63 -34.29 -95.13
CA GLN A 690 108.93 -33.00 -95.22
C GLN A 690 107.40 -33.11 -95.13
N THR A 691 106.84 -34.31 -95.26
CA THR A 691 105.40 -34.56 -95.05
C THR A 691 105.09 -34.67 -93.55
N LEU A 692 105.97 -35.30 -92.77
CA LEU A 692 105.78 -35.53 -91.34
C LEU A 692 105.87 -34.25 -90.51
N GLN A 693 106.83 -33.37 -90.78
CA GLN A 693 106.99 -32.09 -90.05
C GLN A 693 105.74 -31.20 -90.14
N ARG A 694 105.07 -31.17 -91.32
CA ARG A 694 103.82 -30.41 -91.51
C ARG A 694 102.64 -30.99 -90.72
N ARG A 695 102.58 -32.31 -90.50
CA ARG A 695 101.54 -32.94 -89.68
C ARG A 695 101.66 -32.57 -88.19
N VAL A 696 102.89 -32.48 -87.66
CA VAL A 696 103.12 -32.11 -86.25
C VAL A 696 102.59 -30.71 -85.93
N LEU A 697 102.94 -29.71 -86.76
CA LEU A 697 102.47 -28.32 -86.56
C LEU A 697 100.94 -28.20 -86.55
N TYR A 698 100.24 -28.95 -87.40
CA TYR A 698 98.77 -28.95 -87.44
C TYR A 698 98.14 -29.51 -86.14
N GLN A 699 98.78 -30.53 -85.53
CA GLN A 699 98.30 -31.12 -84.28
C GLN A 699 98.54 -30.21 -83.06
N SER A 700 99.63 -29.43 -83.04
CA SER A 700 99.86 -28.44 -81.97
C SER A 700 98.80 -27.34 -81.91
N VAL A 701 98.28 -26.90 -83.07
CA VAL A 701 97.25 -25.85 -83.13
C VAL A 701 95.92 -26.36 -82.56
N THR A 702 95.50 -27.58 -82.95
CA THR A 702 94.21 -28.15 -82.53
C THR A 702 94.14 -28.45 -81.03
N VAL A 703 95.27 -28.77 -80.38
CA VAL A 703 95.32 -28.89 -78.90
C VAL A 703 95.10 -27.54 -78.21
N SER A 704 95.71 -26.45 -78.71
CA SER A 704 95.55 -25.12 -78.12
C SER A 704 94.13 -24.54 -78.26
N GLU A 705 93.38 -24.97 -79.28
CA GLU A 705 91.95 -24.65 -79.41
C GLU A 705 91.11 -25.43 -78.39
N GLN A 706 91.43 -26.70 -78.13
CA GLN A 706 90.75 -27.51 -77.12
C GLN A 706 90.97 -26.97 -75.70
N GLU A 707 92.18 -26.57 -75.33
CA GLU A 707 92.47 -25.93 -74.02
C GLU A 707 91.62 -24.67 -73.77
N LYS A 708 91.38 -23.85 -74.80
CA LYS A 708 90.53 -22.66 -74.70
C LYS A 708 89.06 -23.02 -74.44
N THR A 709 88.55 -24.10 -75.05
CA THR A 709 87.19 -24.58 -74.78
C THR A 709 87.05 -25.14 -73.36
N LEU A 710 88.11 -25.79 -72.84
CA LEU A 710 88.13 -26.29 -71.46
C LEU A 710 88.02 -25.15 -70.44
N GLN A 711 88.86 -24.10 -70.57
CA GLN A 711 88.82 -22.92 -69.69
C GLN A 711 87.49 -22.15 -69.73
N GLN A 712 86.74 -22.22 -70.84
CA GLN A 712 85.39 -21.66 -70.91
C GLN A 712 84.38 -22.52 -70.13
N SER A 713 84.49 -23.85 -70.19
CA SER A 713 83.63 -24.76 -69.43
C SER A 713 83.85 -24.67 -67.91
N GLU A 714 85.09 -24.51 -67.45
CA GLU A 714 85.43 -24.36 -66.03
C GLU A 714 84.80 -23.08 -65.43
N LYS A 715 84.91 -21.94 -66.14
CA LYS A 715 84.29 -20.67 -65.71
C LYS A 715 82.76 -20.76 -65.63
N MET A 716 82.13 -21.52 -66.52
CA MET A 716 80.68 -21.78 -66.47
C MET A 716 80.31 -22.68 -65.28
N TYR A 717 81.17 -23.64 -64.93
CA TYR A 717 80.97 -24.53 -63.78
C TYR A 717 81.07 -23.78 -62.44
N ASP A 718 82.09 -22.94 -62.25
CA ASP A 718 82.24 -22.15 -61.02
C ASP A 718 81.10 -21.13 -60.85
N ALA A 719 80.67 -20.48 -61.93
CA ALA A 719 79.49 -19.60 -61.90
C ALA A 719 78.20 -20.36 -61.51
N LEU A 720 78.04 -21.60 -61.97
CA LEU A 720 76.89 -22.44 -61.60
C LEU A 720 76.97 -22.87 -60.12
N LYS A 721 78.17 -23.20 -59.62
CA LYS A 721 78.43 -23.57 -58.22
C LYS A 721 78.08 -22.42 -57.27
N GLU A 722 78.50 -21.19 -57.59
CA GLU A 722 78.21 -20.00 -56.78
C GLU A 722 76.70 -19.68 -56.69
N VAL A 723 75.92 -20.07 -57.71
CA VAL A 723 74.45 -19.99 -57.70
C VAL A 723 73.84 -21.09 -56.83
N VAL A 724 74.37 -22.32 -56.88
CA VAL A 724 73.88 -23.45 -56.07
C VAL A 724 74.09 -23.23 -54.57
N GLU A 725 75.23 -22.70 -54.14
CA GLU A 725 75.51 -22.38 -52.73
C GLU A 725 74.59 -21.28 -52.17
N LYS A 726 74.00 -20.43 -53.03
CA LYS A 726 73.06 -19.35 -52.66
C LYS A 726 71.59 -19.79 -52.63
N LEU A 727 71.27 -21.04 -52.96
CA LEU A 727 69.88 -21.55 -52.99
C LEU A 727 69.48 -22.21 -51.65
N PRO A 728 68.40 -21.75 -50.98
CA PRO A 728 67.90 -22.40 -49.76
C PRO A 728 67.44 -23.84 -50.04
N SER A 729 67.98 -24.80 -49.28
CA SER A 729 67.63 -26.22 -49.41
C SER A 729 66.14 -26.46 -49.12
N HIS A 730 65.59 -27.57 -49.65
CA HIS A 730 64.15 -27.87 -49.62
C HIS A 730 63.52 -27.73 -48.21
N LYS A 731 64.21 -28.27 -47.19
CA LYS A 731 63.77 -28.22 -45.78
C LYS A 731 63.66 -26.78 -45.23
N VAL A 732 64.41 -25.82 -45.77
CA VAL A 732 64.32 -24.40 -45.40
C VAL A 732 63.11 -23.75 -46.09
N LYS A 733 62.88 -24.03 -47.38
CA LYS A 733 61.68 -23.54 -48.11
C LYS A 733 60.38 -24.07 -47.50
N GLU A 734 60.33 -25.33 -47.09
CA GLU A 734 59.16 -25.92 -46.41
C GLU A 734 58.89 -25.27 -45.05
N ARG A 735 59.93 -25.07 -44.23
CA ARG A 735 59.81 -24.37 -42.94
C ARG A 735 59.32 -22.93 -43.12
N LEU A 736 59.84 -22.21 -44.12
CA LEU A 736 59.39 -20.85 -44.45
C LEU A 736 57.93 -20.83 -44.94
N SER A 737 57.54 -21.78 -45.79
CA SER A 737 56.15 -21.95 -46.25
C SER A 737 55.18 -22.25 -45.09
N ALA A 738 55.61 -23.06 -44.11
CA ALA A 738 54.82 -23.37 -42.92
C ALA A 738 54.67 -22.16 -41.99
N THR A 739 55.76 -21.45 -41.68
CA THR A 739 55.71 -20.26 -40.82
C THR A 739 54.95 -19.11 -41.48
N GLN A 740 55.07 -18.91 -42.80
CA GLN A 740 54.33 -17.86 -43.51
C GLN A 740 52.83 -18.15 -43.61
N ARG A 741 52.42 -19.43 -43.72
CA ARG A 741 51.01 -19.84 -43.60
C ARG A 741 50.48 -19.65 -42.17
N ALA A 742 51.25 -20.01 -41.15
CA ALA A 742 50.87 -19.78 -39.75
C ALA A 742 50.75 -18.27 -39.42
N LEU A 743 51.67 -17.45 -39.94
CA LEU A 743 51.66 -16.00 -39.78
C LEU A 743 50.44 -15.37 -40.45
N THR A 744 50.18 -15.68 -41.72
CA THR A 744 49.01 -15.14 -42.45
C THR A 744 47.67 -15.59 -41.84
N ALA A 745 47.59 -16.81 -41.29
CA ALA A 745 46.43 -17.25 -40.51
C ALA A 745 46.24 -16.42 -39.23
N ARG A 746 47.32 -16.18 -38.46
CA ARG A 746 47.28 -15.30 -37.27
C ARG A 746 46.92 -13.85 -37.63
N THR A 747 47.45 -13.30 -38.72
CA THR A 747 47.10 -11.95 -39.21
C THR A 747 45.64 -11.86 -39.63
N LYS A 748 45.06 -12.90 -40.26
CA LYS A 748 43.61 -12.95 -40.54
C LYS A 748 42.79 -12.95 -39.24
N LYS A 749 43.17 -13.76 -38.24
CA LYS A 749 42.48 -13.78 -36.94
C LYS A 749 42.58 -12.45 -36.18
N LEU A 750 43.74 -11.79 -36.22
CA LEU A 750 43.91 -10.43 -35.66
C LEU A 750 43.04 -9.39 -36.38
N LYS A 751 42.90 -9.46 -37.71
CA LYS A 751 41.99 -8.55 -38.46
C LYS A 751 40.51 -8.81 -38.13
N ALA A 752 40.11 -10.05 -37.90
CA ALA A 752 38.76 -10.37 -37.43
C ALA A 752 38.48 -9.80 -36.04
N LEU A 753 39.36 -10.07 -35.07
CA LEU A 753 39.24 -9.54 -33.70
C LEU A 753 39.25 -8.00 -33.67
N ALA A 754 40.07 -7.34 -34.50
CA ALA A 754 40.06 -5.89 -34.62
C ALA A 754 38.76 -5.33 -35.22
N ALA A 755 38.10 -6.08 -36.12
CA ALA A 755 36.77 -5.72 -36.63
C ALA A 755 35.68 -5.93 -35.57
N GLU A 756 35.72 -7.04 -34.82
CA GLU A 756 34.82 -7.31 -33.70
C GLU A 756 34.90 -6.23 -32.61
N ILE A 757 36.12 -5.83 -32.21
CA ILE A 757 36.34 -4.72 -31.27
C ILE A 757 35.74 -3.42 -31.82
N ARG A 758 35.99 -3.08 -33.10
CA ARG A 758 35.47 -1.85 -33.72
C ARG A 758 33.94 -1.85 -33.85
N ILE A 759 33.31 -3.01 -34.04
CA ILE A 759 31.85 -3.17 -33.99
C ILE A 759 31.34 -2.95 -32.56
N LYS A 760 32.03 -3.47 -31.54
CA LYS A 760 31.67 -3.23 -30.13
C LYS A 760 31.86 -1.78 -29.70
N GLU A 761 32.89 -1.09 -30.17
CA GLU A 761 33.05 0.36 -29.97
C GLU A 761 31.90 1.18 -30.58
N LEU A 762 31.39 0.77 -31.74
CA LEU A 762 30.24 1.41 -32.39
C LEU A 762 28.91 1.11 -31.66
N ASP A 763 28.74 -0.12 -31.17
CA ASP A 763 27.61 -0.55 -30.34
C ASP A 763 27.57 0.18 -28.98
N CYS A 764 28.73 0.42 -28.34
CA CYS A 764 28.80 1.28 -27.16
C CYS A 764 28.44 2.73 -27.50
N LYS A 765 29.01 3.31 -28.57
CA LYS A 765 28.73 4.71 -28.97
C LYS A 765 27.27 4.94 -29.39
N SER A 766 26.59 3.95 -29.97
CA SER A 766 25.15 4.06 -30.24
C SER A 766 24.34 4.03 -28.95
N LYS A 767 24.71 3.18 -27.98
CA LYS A 767 24.09 3.13 -26.65
C LYS A 767 24.28 4.44 -25.88
N ASP A 768 25.49 5.00 -25.88
CA ASP A 768 25.78 6.31 -25.30
C ASP A 768 24.90 7.41 -25.94
N CYS A 769 24.75 7.39 -27.27
CA CYS A 769 23.88 8.32 -27.98
C CYS A 769 22.40 8.16 -27.60
N THR A 770 21.90 6.91 -27.47
CA THR A 770 20.53 6.67 -26.99
C THR A 770 20.34 7.07 -25.52
N LEU A 771 21.36 6.91 -24.67
CA LEU A 771 21.34 7.41 -23.29
C LEU A 771 21.24 8.93 -23.25
N GLU A 772 21.98 9.65 -24.09
CA GLU A 772 21.89 11.12 -24.15
C GLU A 772 20.53 11.59 -24.70
N GLN A 773 19.96 10.89 -25.68
CA GLN A 773 18.60 11.13 -26.17
C GLN A 773 17.54 10.88 -25.08
N LEU A 774 17.67 9.80 -24.29
CA LEU A 774 16.77 9.48 -23.18
C LEU A 774 16.90 10.49 -22.02
N LYS A 775 18.12 10.93 -21.68
CA LYS A 775 18.36 12.03 -20.73
C LYS A 775 17.68 13.31 -21.21
N GLN A 776 17.81 13.65 -22.50
CA GLN A 776 17.20 14.85 -23.07
C GLN A 776 15.67 14.77 -23.05
N ALA A 777 15.07 13.64 -23.44
CA ALA A 777 13.63 13.40 -23.36
C ALA A 777 13.11 13.46 -21.90
N LEU A 778 13.89 12.96 -20.93
CA LEU A 778 13.57 13.08 -19.51
C LEU A 778 13.72 14.54 -19.00
N LEU A 779 14.66 15.31 -19.54
CA LEU A 779 14.81 16.73 -19.25
C LEU A 779 13.64 17.55 -19.81
N ASP A 780 13.17 17.22 -21.01
CA ASP A 780 12.09 17.94 -21.69
C ASP A 780 10.71 17.57 -21.15
N THR A 781 10.42 16.30 -20.88
CA THR A 781 9.20 15.92 -20.13
C THR A 781 9.16 16.51 -18.71
N LYS A 782 10.32 16.71 -18.08
CA LYS A 782 10.44 17.47 -16.81
C LYS A 782 10.12 18.97 -16.99
N LYS A 783 10.48 19.59 -18.13
CA LYS A 783 10.05 20.96 -18.46
C LYS A 783 8.54 21.02 -18.69
N GLU A 784 7.98 20.04 -19.40
CA GLU A 784 6.53 19.95 -19.65
C GLU A 784 5.74 19.75 -18.35
N LEU A 785 6.17 18.87 -17.44
CA LEU A 785 5.55 18.74 -16.11
C LEU A 785 5.64 20.03 -15.28
N VAL A 786 6.73 20.79 -15.38
CA VAL A 786 6.82 22.12 -14.73
C VAL A 786 5.91 23.15 -15.43
N LYS A 787 5.72 23.06 -16.75
CA LYS A 787 4.80 23.89 -17.53
C LYS A 787 3.34 23.59 -17.18
N GLU A 788 2.93 22.32 -17.20
CA GLU A 788 1.63 21.87 -16.70
C GLU A 788 1.38 22.32 -15.27
N LYS A 789 2.38 22.20 -14.37
CA LYS A 789 2.22 22.60 -12.97
C LYS A 789 2.00 24.12 -12.85
N ARG A 790 2.68 24.93 -13.67
CA ARG A 790 2.45 26.38 -13.78
C ARG A 790 1.08 26.70 -14.40
N GLU A 791 0.66 25.95 -15.41
CA GLU A 791 -0.64 26.14 -16.08
C GLU A 791 -1.81 25.73 -15.17
N LYS A 792 -1.67 24.66 -14.37
CA LYS A 792 -2.61 24.28 -13.32
C LYS A 792 -2.67 25.31 -12.17
N ILE A 793 -1.54 25.91 -11.77
CA ILE A 793 -1.54 27.03 -10.81
C ILE A 793 -2.31 28.23 -11.38
N LYS A 794 -2.05 28.63 -12.63
CA LYS A 794 -2.80 29.70 -13.31
C LYS A 794 -4.29 29.38 -13.47
N LEU A 795 -4.66 28.11 -13.65
CA LEU A 795 -6.06 27.70 -13.71
C LEU A 795 -6.75 27.87 -12.34
N VAL A 796 -6.06 27.54 -11.25
CA VAL A 796 -6.53 27.75 -9.87
C VAL A 796 -6.64 29.24 -9.53
N GLU A 797 -5.72 30.08 -10.03
CA GLU A 797 -5.81 31.54 -9.91
C GLU A 797 -6.99 32.11 -10.70
N ASN A 798 -7.18 31.69 -11.96
CA ASN A 798 -8.31 32.14 -12.79
C ASN A 798 -9.67 31.71 -12.23
N ILE A 799 -9.78 30.53 -11.58
CA ILE A 799 -11.01 30.08 -10.92
C ILE A 799 -11.37 30.95 -9.69
N ARG A 800 -10.41 31.69 -9.12
CA ARG A 800 -10.67 32.72 -8.10
C ARG A 800 -11.06 34.09 -8.68
N GLY A 801 -11.06 34.26 -10.00
CA GLY A 801 -10.97 35.58 -10.64
C GLY A 801 -11.88 35.83 -11.84
N HIS A 802 -13.14 35.36 -11.85
CA HIS A 802 -14.22 36.06 -12.58
C HIS A 802 -15.63 35.64 -12.09
N ARG A 803 -16.25 36.52 -11.28
CA ARG A 803 -17.71 36.72 -11.27
C ARG A 803 -18.00 38.10 -11.88
N SER A 804 -18.16 38.18 -13.20
CA SER A 804 -18.75 39.35 -13.87
C SER A 804 -19.06 39.05 -15.34
N GLU A 805 -20.32 39.29 -15.71
CA GLU A 805 -20.81 39.81 -17.01
C GLU A 805 -20.53 39.05 -18.33
N GLY A 806 -21.56 39.05 -19.19
CA GLY A 806 -21.47 38.91 -20.65
C GLY A 806 -22.15 40.14 -21.30
N PRO A 807 -22.73 40.08 -22.52
CA PRO A 807 -22.86 38.96 -23.46
C PRO A 807 -22.56 39.38 -24.95
N MET A 808 -23.23 38.73 -25.92
CA MET A 808 -23.49 39.14 -27.34
C MET A 808 -22.58 38.64 -28.50
N LEU A 809 -23.16 37.72 -29.29
CA LEU A 809 -23.44 37.81 -30.75
C LEU A 809 -22.56 38.66 -31.70
N ALA A 810 -22.07 38.04 -32.78
CA ALA A 810 -22.08 38.61 -34.15
C ALA A 810 -21.86 37.56 -35.27
N ARG A 811 -22.36 37.84 -36.48
CA ARG A 811 -22.05 37.16 -37.78
C ARG A 811 -21.09 38.03 -38.61
N ALA A 812 -20.29 37.41 -39.49
CA ALA A 812 -19.99 37.98 -40.81
C ALA A 812 -19.44 36.92 -41.80
N ASN A 813 -19.64 37.13 -43.11
CA ASN A 813 -18.95 36.45 -44.21
C ASN A 813 -17.93 37.43 -44.84
N SER A 814 -16.88 36.94 -45.52
CA SER A 814 -16.67 37.08 -46.98
C SER A 814 -15.19 37.13 -47.44
N SER A 815 -14.93 36.37 -48.52
CA SER A 815 -14.12 36.68 -49.73
C SER A 815 -12.76 37.42 -49.68
N SER A 816 -11.76 36.81 -50.33
CA SER A 816 -10.99 37.29 -51.53
C SER A 816 -10.42 38.74 -51.56
N ASP A 817 -9.25 39.06 -52.14
CA ASP A 817 -8.20 38.32 -52.87
C ASP A 817 -6.92 39.20 -53.05
N ILE A 818 -5.87 38.72 -53.78
CA ILE A 818 -4.82 39.51 -54.48
C ILE A 818 -3.89 40.41 -53.59
N ILE A 819 -2.63 40.05 -53.29
CA ILE A 819 -1.37 40.13 -54.10
C ILE A 819 -0.87 41.57 -54.41
N VAL A 820 0.35 41.93 -53.97
CA VAL A 820 1.48 42.50 -54.79
C VAL A 820 2.79 42.72 -53.96
N ILE A 821 3.75 41.81 -54.19
CA ILE A 821 5.22 41.98 -54.39
C ILE A 821 5.95 43.26 -53.89
N ARG A 822 6.99 43.07 -53.04
CA ARG A 822 8.41 43.43 -53.39
C ARG A 822 9.50 42.79 -52.50
N THR A 823 10.38 42.03 -53.17
CA THR A 823 11.86 41.90 -53.01
C THR A 823 12.51 42.28 -51.66
N THR A 824 13.28 41.41 -50.99
CA THR A 824 14.59 40.83 -51.40
C THR A 824 14.92 39.50 -50.63
N SER A 825 15.96 38.69 -50.90
CA SER A 825 16.85 38.40 -52.05
C SER A 825 17.68 37.09 -51.80
N GLN A 826 18.66 36.77 -52.68
CA GLN A 826 19.80 35.84 -52.54
C GLN A 826 19.57 34.33 -52.21
N SER A 827 19.42 33.55 -53.30
CA SER A 827 20.21 32.34 -53.66
C SER A 827 21.13 31.69 -52.62
N ALA A 828 21.20 30.37 -52.40
CA ALA A 828 20.71 29.17 -53.11
C ALA A 828 21.28 28.87 -54.52
N HIS A 829 22.12 27.81 -54.61
CA HIS A 829 22.37 26.97 -55.79
C HIS A 829 22.03 25.52 -55.42
N HIS A 830 21.09 24.83 -56.08
CA HIS A 830 21.20 24.17 -57.40
C HIS A 830 22.14 22.93 -57.38
N SER A 831 21.87 21.78 -58.01
CA SER A 831 20.66 21.04 -58.49
C SER A 831 21.11 20.04 -59.56
N ALA A 832 20.59 18.80 -59.62
CA ALA A 832 20.43 18.01 -60.88
C ALA A 832 19.83 16.61 -60.62
N SER A 833 19.36 15.97 -61.68
CA SER A 833 18.91 14.56 -61.72
C SER A 833 19.43 13.86 -62.99
N TYR A 834 19.13 12.55 -63.10
CA TYR A 834 19.32 11.67 -64.28
C TYR A 834 20.75 11.19 -64.62
N ARG A 835 20.90 9.85 -64.66
CA ARG A 835 20.86 9.09 -65.92
C ARG A 835 20.64 7.59 -65.70
N THR A 836 20.10 6.93 -66.73
CA THR A 836 20.00 5.48 -66.90
C THR A 836 21.11 4.97 -67.85
N LEU A 837 21.10 3.66 -68.18
CA LEU A 837 22.12 2.85 -68.87
C LEU A 837 23.25 2.33 -67.96
N GLY A 838 23.81 1.14 -68.16
CA GLY A 838 23.39 0.07 -69.08
C GLY A 838 24.55 -0.76 -69.65
N SER A 839 24.62 -2.04 -69.29
CA SER A 839 25.56 -3.09 -69.80
C SER A 839 27.06 -2.90 -69.48
N GLY A 840 27.80 -4.01 -69.40
CA GLY A 840 29.26 -4.02 -69.22
C GLY A 840 29.82 -5.27 -68.52
N PHE A 841 30.29 -6.25 -69.30
CA PHE A 841 31.24 -7.28 -68.83
C PHE A 841 32.59 -6.59 -68.46
N LYS A 842 33.54 -7.15 -67.69
CA LYS A 842 34.07 -8.53 -67.72
C LYS A 842 35.00 -8.77 -66.50
N ALA A 843 35.35 -10.04 -66.22
CA ALA A 843 36.55 -10.41 -65.44
C ALA A 843 37.84 -10.10 -66.26
N ILE A 844 39.10 -10.24 -65.80
CA ILE A 844 39.76 -11.16 -64.85
C ILE A 844 40.96 -10.40 -64.22
N CYS A 845 41.22 -10.52 -62.91
CA CYS A 845 42.28 -11.37 -62.30
C CYS A 845 42.16 -11.32 -60.77
#